data_AF-A0A925UMM4-F1
#
_entry.id   AF-A0A925UMM4-F1
#
_cell.length_a   1.000
_cell.length_b   1.000
_cell.length_c   1.000
_cell.angle_alpha   90.00
_cell.angle_beta   90.00
_cell.angle_gamma   90.00
#
_symmetry.space_group_name_H-M   'P 1'
#
loop_
_entity.id
_entity.type
_entity.pdbx_description
1 polymer ?
#
loop_
_entity_poly.entity_id
_entity_poly.type
_entity_poly.pdbx_seq_one_letter_code
_entity_poly.pdbx_strand_id
1 'polypeptide(L)'
;MIAATKFPILLKSNKVFNDMLLPLRERKTSLDDSNSYVFFCRYIGLTTENEYYDKILNFHRELSKLTNIYLVLKNKIDIPLSSEVTDKINSCISSIGVDKLASGEIIDVLEQNNIFSAFLDSTLKVNVREAFREVICLFVANEKLSNVSIGINFIIKLMCWVNRYVPSLFDFSMTVYNPKVMYYGDIKKHEGYFLILLSLIGCDVIFINTNSDEIFNAIDKMNRYSYVIEEPKRMVVKEIELLASKVNMSITSERKTSPKVILRGSTDIFNDLLLPINQRLDFIENTIYPVFFQRYIGVEDNSNNGLDIYYNAIFNIDKKLCGLKNGYVRFDRPIPMISGEETANILKELQDPNFFNLSQKDIFINKLLNLKVFPKSKDEIMNLQIKKAFREIIYLYIERDQSINTSKLQNFVVKLIGWINSYINLLFKELIQDANPKILYYGEIKQHDIYFLIYFFKLGCDVIYINSEENYEKLFQDIDPSDQYSTVIKLKERCKLQEFPLMERQVRKSTVAYNASKEIEQVIYGDGETGLFKARQYDEGQTYSVGLKTTYDELKILWNEPANIRPEFRVEGNTVYVPNLFAKINGVFENINDYWSDYKYFTVAHNTFIVKGLPFTKIMYSKQDLFASAFLFNDKGLVDENKLFKSSLYKMGYLKNSLQHFIVHKINELILSKVFKENYDEKFKLKILMTIINMEGEILKLLEKFDFTAEVPKLVIYDNTKENFSEEDIILIAFMNKVGADIVIFAPTNYNNVETLIRDSLFDVHQLKTVAFELQIPEVTNISEKSTKSSIFKFFDFKGGSKR
;
A
#
# COMPACT_ATOMS: atom_id res chain seq x y z
N MET A 1 24.40 -13.28 -59.68
CA MET A 1 23.40 -14.32 -59.38
C MET A 1 22.22 -13.62 -58.73
N ILE A 2 21.10 -13.48 -59.43
CA ILE A 2 19.88 -12.93 -58.87
C ILE A 2 19.34 -14.02 -57.93
N ALA A 3 19.41 -13.80 -56.62
CA ALA A 3 18.80 -14.71 -55.66
C ALA A 3 17.28 -14.72 -55.94
N ALA A 4 16.74 -15.89 -56.29
CA ALA A 4 15.29 -16.05 -56.44
C ALA A 4 14.65 -15.71 -55.09
N THR A 5 13.92 -14.59 -55.04
CA THR A 5 13.16 -14.18 -53.87
C THR A 5 12.10 -15.25 -53.59
N LYS A 6 12.22 -15.92 -52.45
CA LYS A 6 11.27 -16.94 -52.01
C LYS A 6 10.20 -16.26 -51.17
N PHE A 7 8.96 -16.23 -51.65
CA PHE A 7 7.84 -15.72 -50.87
C PHE A 7 7.68 -16.50 -49.56
N PRO A 8 7.14 -15.87 -48.50
CA PRO A 8 6.85 -16.56 -47.25
C PRO A 8 5.91 -17.75 -47.45
N ILE A 9 6.18 -18.85 -46.75
CA ILE A 9 5.37 -20.06 -46.78
C ILE A 9 4.14 -19.85 -45.89
N LEU A 10 2.95 -20.08 -46.45
CA LEU A 10 1.69 -20.00 -45.74
C LEU A 10 1.51 -21.18 -44.77
N LEU A 11 1.39 -20.88 -43.48
CA LEU A 11 1.09 -21.86 -42.44
C LEU A 11 -0.41 -22.08 -42.29
N LYS A 12 -0.81 -23.34 -42.07
CA LYS A 12 -2.20 -23.73 -41.79
C LYS A 12 -2.37 -24.03 -40.30
N SER A 13 -3.36 -23.41 -39.67
CA SER A 13 -3.70 -23.66 -38.27
C SER A 13 -5.21 -23.66 -38.05
N ASN A 14 -5.69 -24.64 -37.26
CA ASN A 14 -7.07 -24.69 -36.78
C ASN A 14 -7.27 -23.88 -35.48
N LYS A 15 -6.20 -23.36 -34.87
CA LYS A 15 -6.19 -22.53 -33.66
C LYS A 15 -5.53 -21.16 -33.92
N VAL A 16 -5.85 -20.56 -35.06
CA VAL A 16 -5.14 -19.39 -35.60
C VAL A 16 -5.02 -18.22 -34.62
N PHE A 17 -6.04 -17.98 -33.79
CA PHE A 17 -6.04 -16.90 -32.79
C PHE A 17 -4.97 -17.09 -31.69
N ASN A 18 -4.59 -18.32 -31.38
CA ASN A 18 -3.49 -18.60 -30.45
C ASN A 18 -2.15 -18.65 -31.18
N ASP A 19 -2.12 -19.30 -32.34
CA ASP A 19 -0.86 -19.54 -33.06
C ASP A 19 -0.28 -18.26 -33.66
N MET A 20 -1.12 -17.29 -34.05
CA MET A 20 -0.65 -15.96 -34.44
C MET A 20 0.00 -15.22 -33.27
N LEU A 21 -0.41 -15.46 -32.02
CA LEU A 21 0.21 -14.85 -30.83
C LEU A 21 1.56 -15.49 -30.46
N LEU A 22 1.94 -16.62 -31.07
CA LEU A 22 3.21 -17.26 -30.80
C LEU A 22 4.38 -16.56 -31.51
N PRO A 23 5.55 -16.45 -30.86
CA PRO A 23 6.77 -15.93 -31.49
C PRO A 23 7.28 -16.87 -32.57
N LEU A 24 8.00 -16.32 -33.55
CA LEU A 24 8.50 -17.04 -34.73
C LEU A 24 9.29 -18.31 -34.38
N ARG A 25 10.05 -18.30 -33.28
CA ARG A 25 10.84 -19.45 -32.79
C ARG A 25 9.98 -20.64 -32.32
N GLU A 26 8.75 -20.37 -31.88
CA GLU A 26 7.83 -21.37 -31.34
C GLU A 26 6.87 -21.93 -32.38
N ARG A 27 6.79 -21.31 -33.57
CA ARG A 27 5.92 -21.74 -34.69
C ARG A 27 6.42 -22.99 -35.44
N LYS A 28 7.33 -23.76 -34.84
CA LYS A 28 8.13 -24.83 -35.48
C LYS A 28 7.32 -25.68 -36.48
N THR A 29 7.60 -25.47 -37.77
CA THR A 29 7.46 -26.50 -38.80
C THR A 29 8.85 -27.02 -39.15
N SER A 30 9.01 -28.33 -39.15
CA SER A 30 10.27 -29.08 -39.16
C SER A 30 11.06 -29.06 -40.49
N LEU A 31 11.13 -27.94 -41.21
CA LEU A 31 11.79 -27.83 -42.52
C LEU A 31 12.51 -26.47 -42.67
N ASP A 32 13.83 -26.50 -42.86
CA ASP A 32 14.76 -25.41 -43.25
C ASP A 32 14.65 -24.03 -42.56
N ASP A 33 15.71 -23.66 -41.82
CA ASP A 33 15.95 -22.33 -41.22
C ASP A 33 16.07 -21.16 -42.23
N SER A 34 15.87 -21.41 -43.53
CA SER A 34 16.02 -20.41 -44.60
C SER A 34 14.68 -19.85 -45.13
N ASN A 35 13.53 -20.38 -44.70
CA ASN A 35 12.22 -19.94 -45.20
C ASN A 35 11.50 -19.04 -44.19
N SER A 36 10.91 -17.93 -44.65
CA SER A 36 9.98 -17.12 -43.86
C SER A 36 8.59 -17.76 -43.86
N TYR A 37 7.89 -17.70 -42.72
CA TYR A 37 6.56 -18.30 -42.53
C TYR A 37 5.54 -17.25 -42.12
N VAL A 38 4.33 -17.31 -42.68
CA VAL A 38 3.24 -16.37 -42.38
C VAL A 38 1.91 -17.08 -42.20
N PHE A 39 1.01 -16.49 -41.41
CA PHE A 39 -0.40 -16.87 -41.39
C PHE A 39 -1.22 -15.91 -42.26
N PHE A 40 -2.07 -16.43 -43.14
CA PHE A 40 -3.17 -15.67 -43.71
C PHE A 40 -4.46 -16.48 -43.60
N CYS A 41 -5.31 -16.12 -42.64
CA CYS A 41 -6.54 -16.84 -42.36
C CYS A 41 -7.80 -15.99 -42.63
N ARG A 42 -8.81 -16.61 -43.22
CA ARG A 42 -10.17 -16.09 -43.42
C ARG A 42 -11.08 -16.82 -42.43
N TYR A 43 -11.46 -16.14 -41.35
CA TYR A 43 -12.31 -16.67 -40.31
C TYR A 43 -13.77 -16.28 -40.60
N ILE A 44 -14.55 -17.25 -41.04
CA ILE A 44 -15.90 -17.03 -41.60
C ILE A 44 -16.97 -17.71 -40.74
N GLY A 45 -17.92 -16.92 -40.26
CA GLY A 45 -19.03 -17.40 -39.41
C GLY A 45 -18.75 -17.34 -37.91
N LEU A 46 -19.61 -17.98 -37.11
CA LEU A 46 -19.50 -18.08 -35.65
C LEU A 46 -20.20 -19.33 -35.08
N THR A 47 -19.88 -19.70 -33.84
CA THR A 47 -20.58 -20.72 -33.05
C THR A 47 -21.79 -20.13 -32.32
N THR A 48 -21.52 -19.13 -31.48
CA THR A 48 -22.47 -18.34 -30.70
C THR A 48 -22.03 -16.87 -30.68
N GLU A 49 -22.97 -15.93 -30.58
CA GLU A 49 -22.65 -14.49 -30.62
C GLU A 49 -21.71 -14.07 -29.48
N ASN A 50 -21.98 -14.52 -28.24
CA ASN A 50 -21.19 -14.13 -27.08
C ASN A 50 -19.74 -14.65 -27.16
N GLU A 51 -19.54 -15.93 -27.48
CA GLU A 51 -18.19 -16.49 -27.64
C GLU A 51 -17.42 -15.82 -28.77
N TYR A 52 -18.11 -15.45 -29.85
CA TYR A 52 -17.51 -14.73 -30.97
C TYR A 52 -16.97 -13.36 -30.54
N TYR A 53 -17.78 -12.57 -29.82
CA TYR A 53 -17.37 -11.26 -29.31
C TYR A 53 -16.18 -11.36 -28.34
N ASP A 54 -16.26 -12.27 -27.36
CA ASP A 54 -15.21 -12.45 -26.37
C ASP A 54 -13.90 -12.89 -27.02
N LYS A 55 -13.96 -13.82 -27.98
CA LYS A 55 -12.80 -14.32 -28.71
C LYS A 55 -12.11 -13.22 -29.52
N ILE A 56 -12.86 -12.38 -30.22
CA ILE A 56 -12.31 -11.30 -31.03
C ILE A 56 -11.77 -10.16 -30.17
N LEU A 57 -12.50 -9.74 -29.14
CA LEU A 57 -12.07 -8.68 -28.24
C LEU A 57 -10.82 -9.10 -27.46
N ASN A 58 -10.76 -10.35 -26.99
CA ASN A 58 -9.58 -10.87 -26.31
C ASN A 58 -8.39 -10.93 -27.27
N PHE A 59 -8.58 -11.43 -28.49
CA PHE A 59 -7.52 -11.47 -29.49
C PHE A 59 -7.02 -10.08 -29.88
N HIS A 60 -7.92 -9.12 -30.10
CA HIS A 60 -7.56 -7.72 -30.33
C HIS A 60 -6.78 -7.12 -29.15
N ARG A 61 -7.19 -7.42 -27.91
CA ARG A 61 -6.49 -6.97 -26.69
C ARG A 61 -5.07 -7.54 -26.62
N GLU A 62 -4.89 -8.82 -26.91
CA GLU A 62 -3.57 -9.45 -26.93
C GLU A 62 -2.68 -8.89 -28.05
N LEU A 63 -3.22 -8.69 -29.25
CA LEU A 63 -2.49 -8.08 -30.36
C LEU A 63 -2.15 -6.60 -30.10
N SER A 64 -3.02 -5.86 -29.38
CA SER A 64 -2.77 -4.45 -29.03
C SER A 64 -1.56 -4.27 -28.11
N LYS A 65 -1.16 -5.31 -27.36
CA LYS A 65 0.08 -5.31 -26.56
C LYS A 65 1.33 -5.25 -27.44
N LEU A 66 1.24 -5.69 -28.71
CA LEU A 66 2.34 -5.68 -29.67
C LEU A 66 2.58 -4.27 -30.27
N THR A 67 1.81 -3.27 -29.86
CA THR A 67 1.94 -1.84 -30.22
C THR A 67 2.20 -1.60 -31.71
N ASN A 68 3.42 -1.25 -32.09
CA ASN A 68 3.78 -0.72 -33.40
C ASN A 68 3.69 -1.73 -34.55
N ILE A 69 3.70 -3.04 -34.25
CA ILE A 69 3.62 -4.09 -35.29
C ILE A 69 2.20 -4.62 -35.50
N TYR A 70 1.18 -3.97 -34.93
CA TYR A 70 -0.22 -4.38 -35.09
C TYR A 70 -1.06 -3.31 -35.81
N LEU A 71 -1.69 -3.71 -36.92
CA LEU A 71 -2.62 -2.91 -37.70
C LEU A 71 -4.04 -3.49 -37.62
N VAL A 72 -5.00 -2.64 -37.29
CA VAL A 72 -6.44 -2.94 -37.34
C VAL A 72 -7.08 -2.17 -38.48
N LEU A 73 -7.77 -2.89 -39.35
CA LEU A 73 -8.56 -2.35 -40.45
C LEU A 73 -10.02 -2.78 -40.26
N LYS A 74 -10.96 -1.88 -40.53
CA LYS A 74 -12.37 -2.12 -40.24
C LYS A 74 -13.26 -1.59 -41.36
N ASN A 75 -14.13 -2.44 -41.91
CA ASN A 75 -15.16 -2.19 -42.94
C ASN A 75 -14.69 -1.60 -44.29
N LYS A 76 -13.70 -0.72 -44.29
CA LYS A 76 -13.16 -0.03 -45.46
C LYS A 76 -11.77 0.51 -45.15
N ILE A 77 -10.88 0.42 -46.12
CA ILE A 77 -9.57 1.08 -46.05
C ILE A 77 -9.68 2.44 -46.74
N ASP A 78 -9.49 3.51 -45.98
CA ASP A 78 -9.47 4.86 -46.55
C ASP A 78 -8.28 5.03 -47.49
N ILE A 79 -8.50 5.75 -48.58
CA ILE A 79 -7.44 6.06 -49.55
C ILE A 79 -6.85 7.41 -49.11
N PRO A 80 -5.61 7.46 -48.62
CA PRO A 80 -4.96 8.73 -48.33
C PRO A 80 -4.77 9.48 -49.66
N LEU A 81 -5.41 10.65 -49.80
CA LEU A 81 -5.25 11.52 -50.95
C LEU A 81 -3.80 12.02 -50.99
N SER A 82 -3.01 11.52 -51.92
CA SER A 82 -1.69 12.07 -52.24
C SER A 82 -1.64 12.42 -53.72
N SER A 83 -1.74 13.72 -54.03
CA SER A 83 -1.59 14.23 -55.40
C SER A 83 -0.21 13.83 -55.96
N GLU A 84 0.83 13.88 -55.13
CA GLU A 84 2.20 13.59 -55.56
C GLU A 84 2.42 12.15 -56.04
N VAL A 85 1.91 11.14 -55.32
CA VAL A 85 2.02 9.72 -55.74
C VAL A 85 1.14 9.45 -56.96
N THR A 86 -0.05 10.05 -56.98
CA THR A 86 -1.01 9.93 -58.09
C THR A 86 -0.41 10.49 -59.38
N ASP A 87 0.19 11.69 -59.32
CA ASP A 87 0.77 12.37 -60.48
C ASP A 87 2.04 11.67 -60.97
N LYS A 88 2.89 11.18 -60.05
CA LYS A 88 4.09 10.37 -60.40
C LYS A 88 3.70 9.06 -61.07
N ILE A 89 2.71 8.35 -60.56
CA ILE A 89 2.27 7.07 -61.16
C ILE A 89 1.59 7.30 -62.51
N ASN A 90 0.74 8.33 -62.63
CA ASN A 90 0.08 8.67 -63.90
C ASN A 90 1.09 9.09 -64.99
N SER A 91 2.11 9.88 -64.64
CA SER A 91 3.16 10.27 -65.59
C SER A 91 4.01 9.07 -66.04
N CYS A 92 4.22 8.08 -65.17
CA CYS A 92 4.96 6.85 -65.50
C CYS A 92 4.16 5.88 -66.39
N ILE A 93 2.84 5.77 -66.20
CA ILE A 93 2.03 4.69 -66.79
C ILE A 93 1.19 5.15 -68.00
N SER A 94 1.04 6.46 -68.23
CA SER A 94 0.20 7.02 -69.31
C SER A 94 0.57 6.58 -70.75
N SER A 95 1.75 5.99 -70.96
CA SER A 95 2.23 5.49 -72.26
C SER A 95 2.23 3.96 -72.41
N ILE A 96 1.69 3.21 -71.43
CA ILE A 96 1.79 1.74 -71.35
C ILE A 96 0.45 1.06 -71.69
N GLY A 97 0.49 0.03 -72.56
CA GLY A 97 -0.69 -0.78 -72.95
C GLY A 97 -1.04 -1.89 -71.95
N VAL A 98 -2.26 -2.46 -72.06
CA VAL A 98 -2.78 -3.51 -71.15
C VAL A 98 -1.89 -4.76 -71.13
N ASP A 99 -1.28 -5.12 -72.26
CA ASP A 99 -0.44 -6.33 -72.36
C ASP A 99 0.81 -6.26 -71.47
N LYS A 100 1.34 -5.06 -71.22
CA LYS A 100 2.50 -4.82 -70.33
C LYS A 100 2.13 -4.80 -68.85
N LEU A 101 0.85 -4.62 -68.50
CA LEU A 101 0.34 -4.82 -67.13
C LEU A 101 0.33 -6.31 -66.76
N ALA A 102 0.07 -7.19 -67.73
CA ALA A 102 0.01 -8.64 -67.53
C ALA A 102 1.41 -9.29 -67.46
N SER A 103 2.42 -8.73 -68.14
CA SER A 103 3.80 -9.26 -68.14
C SER A 103 4.63 -8.87 -66.91
N GLY A 104 4.11 -7.99 -66.04
CA GLY A 104 4.80 -7.51 -64.84
C GLY A 104 5.90 -6.47 -65.10
N GLU A 105 6.19 -6.12 -66.35
CA GLU A 105 7.18 -5.11 -66.77
C GLU A 105 6.91 -3.72 -66.17
N ILE A 106 5.67 -3.44 -65.75
CA ILE A 106 5.30 -2.18 -65.10
C ILE A 106 6.07 -1.94 -63.79
N ILE A 107 6.45 -3.01 -63.09
CA ILE A 107 7.22 -2.91 -61.84
C ILE A 107 8.62 -2.37 -62.09
N ASP A 108 9.23 -2.77 -63.20
CA ASP A 108 10.57 -2.30 -63.59
C ASP A 108 10.53 -0.81 -63.96
N VAL A 109 9.44 -0.35 -64.59
CA VAL A 109 9.19 1.09 -64.86
C VAL A 109 8.98 1.88 -63.56
N LEU A 110 8.20 1.35 -62.62
CA LEU A 110 7.97 2.00 -61.32
C LEU A 110 9.27 2.09 -60.48
N GLU A 111 10.15 1.09 -60.58
CA GLU A 111 11.45 1.09 -59.92
C GLU A 111 12.42 2.11 -60.51
N GLN A 112 12.50 2.20 -61.85
CA GLN A 112 13.32 3.22 -62.53
C GLN A 112 12.91 4.65 -62.17
N ASN A 113 11.64 4.86 -61.85
CA ASN A 113 11.10 6.16 -61.42
C ASN A 113 11.10 6.35 -59.89
N ASN A 114 11.82 5.49 -59.15
CA ASN A 114 12.00 5.58 -57.68
C ASN A 114 10.69 5.57 -56.89
N ILE A 115 9.60 4.95 -57.38
CA ILE A 115 8.30 4.94 -56.69
C ILE A 115 8.39 4.20 -55.34
N PHE A 116 9.23 3.18 -55.23
CA PHE A 116 9.47 2.42 -54.00
C PHE A 116 10.57 3.02 -53.10
N SER A 117 10.97 4.28 -53.29
CA SER A 117 12.06 4.91 -52.51
C SER A 117 11.71 5.16 -51.04
N ALA A 118 10.43 5.03 -50.66
CA ALA A 118 9.98 5.22 -49.28
C ALA A 118 10.50 4.15 -48.30
N PHE A 119 11.04 3.03 -48.80
CA PHE A 119 11.53 1.91 -47.99
C PHE A 119 13.06 1.94 -47.90
N LEU A 120 13.59 2.14 -46.68
CA LEU A 120 15.03 2.24 -46.40
C LEU A 120 15.74 0.88 -46.37
N ASP A 121 15.05 -0.21 -46.02
CA ASP A 121 15.58 -1.56 -46.04
C ASP A 121 15.55 -2.13 -47.47
N SER A 122 16.73 -2.51 -47.97
CA SER A 122 16.89 -3.11 -49.29
C SER A 122 16.13 -4.44 -49.43
N THR A 123 15.99 -5.20 -48.33
CA THR A 123 15.28 -6.49 -48.34
C THR A 123 13.77 -6.29 -48.38
N LEU A 124 13.23 -5.45 -47.50
CA LEU A 124 11.81 -5.08 -47.52
C LEU A 124 11.41 -4.43 -48.85
N LYS A 125 12.25 -3.55 -49.41
CA LYS A 125 12.00 -2.93 -50.71
C LYS A 125 11.84 -3.98 -51.81
N VAL A 126 12.71 -4.99 -51.83
CA VAL A 126 12.64 -6.11 -52.79
C VAL A 126 11.37 -6.95 -52.53
N ASN A 127 11.05 -7.27 -51.28
CA ASN A 127 9.85 -8.05 -50.94
C ASN A 127 8.56 -7.33 -51.34
N VAL A 128 8.46 -6.03 -51.05
CA VAL A 128 7.32 -5.18 -51.45
C VAL A 128 7.20 -5.15 -52.96
N ARG A 129 8.32 -5.01 -53.69
CA ARG A 129 8.34 -5.00 -55.16
C ARG A 129 7.80 -6.30 -55.75
N GLU A 130 8.30 -7.45 -55.29
CA GLU A 130 7.87 -8.76 -55.80
C GLU A 130 6.42 -9.07 -55.41
N ALA A 131 6.00 -8.72 -54.19
CA ALA A 131 4.61 -8.86 -53.76
C ALA A 131 3.67 -8.00 -54.62
N PHE A 132 4.09 -6.78 -54.97
CA PHE A 132 3.38 -5.91 -55.91
C PHE A 132 3.24 -6.55 -57.29
N ARG A 133 4.32 -7.14 -57.82
CA ARG A 133 4.31 -7.85 -59.11
C ARG A 133 3.27 -8.96 -59.11
N GLU A 134 3.31 -9.83 -58.10
CA GLU A 134 2.41 -10.98 -57.99
C GLU A 134 0.93 -10.55 -57.88
N VAL A 135 0.64 -9.54 -57.05
CA VAL A 135 -0.73 -9.06 -56.84
C VAL A 135 -1.30 -8.35 -58.07
N ILE A 136 -0.49 -7.60 -58.82
CA ILE A 136 -0.93 -7.01 -60.09
C ILE A 136 -1.25 -8.11 -61.10
N CYS A 137 -0.37 -9.10 -61.27
CA CYS A 137 -0.62 -10.23 -62.16
C CYS A 137 -1.92 -10.97 -61.79
N LEU A 138 -2.13 -11.22 -60.50
CA LEU A 138 -3.35 -11.85 -59.99
C LEU A 138 -4.61 -11.00 -60.26
N PHE A 139 -4.51 -9.68 -60.12
CA PHE A 139 -5.61 -8.76 -60.43
C PHE A 139 -5.96 -8.77 -61.92
N VAL A 140 -4.97 -8.68 -62.81
CA VAL A 140 -5.17 -8.70 -64.26
C VAL A 140 -5.80 -10.02 -64.71
N ALA A 141 -5.32 -11.15 -64.18
CA ALA A 141 -5.83 -12.48 -64.51
C ALA A 141 -7.30 -12.69 -64.08
N ASN A 142 -7.69 -12.11 -62.94
CA ASN A 142 -9.04 -12.26 -62.40
C ASN A 142 -10.06 -11.29 -63.01
N GLU A 143 -9.70 -10.02 -63.20
CA GLU A 143 -10.64 -8.97 -63.60
C GLU A 143 -10.75 -8.77 -65.12
N LYS A 144 -9.89 -9.39 -65.94
CA LYS A 144 -9.89 -9.29 -67.41
C LYS A 144 -10.05 -7.83 -67.89
N LEU A 145 -9.02 -7.03 -67.65
CA LEU A 145 -9.05 -5.57 -67.86
C LEU A 145 -9.54 -5.16 -69.26
N SER A 146 -10.61 -4.37 -69.30
CA SER A 146 -11.13 -3.74 -70.52
C SER A 146 -10.47 -2.39 -70.85
N ASN A 147 -9.86 -1.74 -69.85
CA ASN A 147 -9.17 -0.45 -69.97
C ASN A 147 -7.98 -0.37 -68.99
N VAL A 148 -6.84 0.14 -69.47
CA VAL A 148 -5.61 0.43 -68.70
C VAL A 148 -5.91 1.32 -67.47
N SER A 149 -6.83 2.28 -67.57
CA SER A 149 -7.17 3.18 -66.47
C SER A 149 -7.66 2.46 -65.21
N ILE A 150 -8.30 1.30 -65.35
CA ILE A 150 -8.75 0.48 -64.20
C ILE A 150 -7.53 -0.08 -63.46
N GLY A 151 -6.54 -0.58 -64.20
CA GLY A 151 -5.27 -1.06 -63.65
C GLY A 151 -4.46 0.05 -62.98
N ILE A 152 -4.37 1.22 -63.61
CA ILE A 152 -3.69 2.40 -63.02
C ILE A 152 -4.32 2.80 -61.69
N ASN A 153 -5.65 2.92 -61.66
CA ASN A 153 -6.37 3.28 -60.44
C ASN A 153 -6.19 2.25 -59.31
N PHE A 154 -6.09 0.96 -59.66
CA PHE A 154 -5.76 -0.09 -58.70
C PHE A 154 -4.35 0.06 -58.14
N ILE A 155 -3.35 0.26 -59.01
CA ILE A 155 -1.93 0.45 -58.62
C ILE A 155 -1.77 1.68 -57.73
N ILE A 156 -2.40 2.80 -58.07
CA ILE A 156 -2.35 4.03 -57.25
C ILE A 156 -2.91 3.75 -55.85
N LYS A 157 -4.08 3.12 -55.75
CA LYS A 157 -4.69 2.78 -54.46
C LYS A 157 -3.79 1.87 -53.63
N LEU A 158 -3.26 0.83 -54.26
CA LEU A 158 -2.37 -0.13 -53.61
C LEU A 158 -1.10 0.55 -53.11
N MET A 159 -0.51 1.44 -53.90
CA MET A 159 0.70 2.19 -53.52
C MET A 159 0.43 3.19 -52.40
N CYS A 160 -0.69 3.90 -52.44
CA CYS A 160 -1.10 4.80 -51.36
C CYS A 160 -1.25 4.04 -50.04
N TRP A 161 -1.86 2.85 -50.05
CA TRP A 161 -1.95 2.02 -48.85
C TRP A 161 -0.60 1.49 -48.39
N VAL A 162 0.25 1.05 -49.32
CA VAL A 162 1.59 0.57 -48.98
C VAL A 162 2.44 1.67 -48.35
N ASN A 163 2.49 2.86 -48.94
CA ASN A 163 3.21 4.01 -48.36
C ASN A 163 2.64 4.46 -47.01
N ARG A 164 1.35 4.24 -46.76
CA ARG A 164 0.69 4.63 -45.51
C ARG A 164 0.93 3.65 -44.37
N TYR A 165 0.78 2.36 -44.64
CA TYR A 165 0.69 1.33 -43.59
C TYR A 165 1.94 0.47 -43.45
N VAL A 166 2.71 0.25 -44.53
CA VAL A 166 3.87 -0.64 -44.49
C VAL A 166 5.03 -0.04 -43.69
N PRO A 167 5.42 1.24 -43.83
CA PRO A 167 6.54 1.80 -43.06
C PRO A 167 6.38 1.64 -41.55
N SER A 168 5.18 1.85 -41.01
CA SER A 168 4.91 1.69 -39.57
C SER A 168 4.94 0.24 -39.09
N LEU A 169 4.56 -0.71 -39.96
CA LEU A 169 4.49 -2.14 -39.62
C LEU A 169 5.87 -2.81 -39.55
N PHE A 170 6.87 -2.24 -40.23
CA PHE A 170 8.20 -2.83 -40.37
C PHE A 170 9.31 -1.99 -39.70
N ASP A 171 8.93 -1.12 -38.74
CA ASP A 171 9.87 -0.28 -37.99
C ASP A 171 10.55 -1.12 -36.87
N PHE A 172 11.79 -1.52 -37.09
CA PHE A 172 12.78 -2.06 -36.12
C PHE A 172 12.51 -3.36 -35.34
N SER A 173 11.44 -4.14 -35.54
CA SER A 173 11.25 -5.40 -34.78
C SER A 173 10.78 -6.61 -35.60
N MET A 174 11.66 -7.18 -36.45
CA MET A 174 11.38 -8.44 -37.16
C MET A 174 11.98 -9.69 -36.50
N THR A 175 12.57 -9.60 -35.31
CA THR A 175 13.35 -10.72 -34.73
C THR A 175 12.52 -11.73 -33.94
N VAL A 176 11.28 -11.40 -33.56
CA VAL A 176 10.46 -12.23 -32.67
C VAL A 176 9.05 -12.52 -33.21
N TYR A 177 8.40 -11.54 -33.84
CA TYR A 177 7.05 -11.71 -34.40
C TYR A 177 6.97 -11.11 -35.81
N ASN A 178 6.18 -11.73 -36.69
CA ASN A 178 5.72 -11.05 -37.90
C ASN A 178 4.78 -9.89 -37.54
N PRO A 179 4.76 -8.80 -38.32
CA PRO A 179 3.73 -7.78 -38.21
C PRO A 179 2.33 -8.39 -38.37
N LYS A 180 1.36 -7.86 -37.63
CA LYS A 180 0.03 -8.42 -37.43
C LYS A 180 -1.01 -7.52 -38.07
N VAL A 181 -1.87 -8.08 -38.91
CA VAL A 181 -2.94 -7.35 -39.58
C VAL A 181 -4.26 -8.04 -39.29
N MET A 182 -5.18 -7.32 -38.64
CA MET A 182 -6.54 -7.78 -38.41
C MET A 182 -7.51 -6.91 -39.21
N TYR A 183 -8.23 -7.55 -40.13
CA TYR A 183 -9.31 -6.91 -40.88
C TYR A 183 -10.66 -7.43 -40.36
N TYR A 184 -11.51 -6.53 -39.87
CA TYR A 184 -12.83 -6.86 -39.33
C TYR A 184 -13.95 -6.20 -40.14
N GLY A 185 -14.93 -6.99 -40.57
CA GLY A 185 -16.13 -6.50 -41.24
C GLY A 185 -16.17 -6.78 -42.74
N ASP A 186 -16.99 -6.03 -43.47
CA ASP A 186 -17.15 -6.21 -44.91
C ASP A 186 -15.91 -5.72 -45.66
N ILE A 187 -15.52 -6.46 -46.71
CA ILE A 187 -14.31 -6.18 -47.49
C ILE A 187 -14.64 -5.96 -48.96
N LYS A 188 -13.89 -5.10 -49.64
CA LYS A 188 -13.99 -4.90 -51.10
C LYS A 188 -12.85 -5.63 -51.82
N LYS A 189 -13.05 -5.93 -53.11
CA LYS A 189 -12.05 -6.63 -53.95
C LYS A 189 -10.63 -6.07 -53.83
N HIS A 190 -10.45 -4.75 -53.98
CA HIS A 190 -9.13 -4.12 -53.91
C HIS A 190 -8.46 -4.28 -52.53
N GLU A 191 -9.26 -4.24 -51.46
CA GLU A 191 -8.77 -4.42 -50.08
C GLU A 191 -8.34 -5.87 -49.84
N GLY A 192 -9.07 -6.84 -50.42
CA GLY A 192 -8.67 -8.25 -50.43
C GLY A 192 -7.31 -8.47 -51.10
N TYR A 193 -7.06 -7.83 -52.24
CA TYR A 193 -5.74 -7.85 -52.89
C TYR A 193 -4.64 -7.20 -52.02
N PHE A 194 -4.97 -6.14 -51.29
CA PHE A 194 -4.02 -5.52 -50.37
C PHE A 194 -3.69 -6.43 -49.17
N LEU A 195 -4.65 -7.18 -48.63
CA LEU A 195 -4.39 -8.18 -47.60
C LEU A 195 -3.48 -9.32 -48.11
N ILE A 196 -3.65 -9.75 -49.36
CA ILE A 196 -2.73 -10.70 -50.01
C ILE A 196 -1.32 -10.09 -50.11
N LEU A 197 -1.20 -8.83 -50.51
CA LEU A 197 0.09 -8.14 -50.57
C LEU A 197 0.78 -8.12 -49.20
N LEU A 198 0.05 -7.77 -48.13
CA LEU A 198 0.58 -7.73 -46.77
C LEU A 198 1.10 -9.11 -46.32
N SER A 199 0.41 -10.19 -46.67
CA SER A 199 0.88 -11.54 -46.38
C SER A 199 2.18 -11.89 -47.13
N LEU A 200 2.26 -11.54 -48.42
CA LEU A 200 3.43 -11.82 -49.27
C LEU A 200 4.70 -11.06 -48.83
N ILE A 201 4.55 -9.89 -48.20
CA ILE A 201 5.70 -9.13 -47.67
C ILE A 201 6.16 -9.61 -46.28
N GLY A 202 5.41 -10.50 -45.63
CA GLY A 202 5.78 -11.10 -44.34
C GLY A 202 4.86 -10.79 -43.16
N CYS A 203 3.68 -10.20 -43.35
CA CYS A 203 2.71 -9.99 -42.27
C CYS A 203 1.88 -11.26 -42.01
N ASP A 204 1.52 -11.51 -40.75
CA ASP A 204 0.41 -12.40 -40.46
C ASP A 204 -0.91 -11.62 -40.59
N VAL A 205 -1.82 -12.13 -41.40
CA VAL A 205 -3.08 -11.50 -41.75
C VAL A 205 -4.24 -12.37 -41.28
N ILE A 206 -5.24 -11.75 -40.66
CA ILE A 206 -6.52 -12.40 -40.38
C ILE A 206 -7.68 -11.52 -40.86
N PHE A 207 -8.52 -12.10 -41.70
CA PHE A 207 -9.77 -11.51 -42.15
C PHE A 207 -10.92 -12.16 -41.38
N ILE A 208 -11.78 -11.35 -40.76
CA ILE A 208 -12.88 -11.81 -39.91
C ILE A 208 -14.20 -11.24 -40.44
N ASN A 209 -15.11 -12.12 -40.85
CA ASN A 209 -16.45 -11.77 -41.29
C ASN A 209 -17.44 -12.90 -40.94
N THR A 210 -18.60 -12.56 -40.40
CA THR A 210 -19.58 -13.58 -39.96
C THR A 210 -20.54 -14.05 -41.05
N ASN A 211 -20.56 -13.39 -42.21
CA ASN A 211 -21.61 -13.55 -43.21
C ASN A 211 -21.07 -13.99 -44.58
N SER A 212 -20.10 -13.26 -45.15
CA SER A 212 -19.65 -13.47 -46.53
C SER A 212 -18.15 -13.64 -46.66
N ASP A 213 -17.79 -14.49 -47.62
CA ASP A 213 -16.42 -14.78 -48.04
C ASP A 213 -16.29 -14.76 -49.58
N GLU A 214 -17.31 -14.21 -50.25
CA GLU A 214 -17.45 -14.21 -51.72
C GLU A 214 -16.31 -13.50 -52.43
N ILE A 215 -15.77 -12.44 -51.82
CA ILE A 215 -14.66 -11.67 -52.40
C ILE A 215 -13.41 -12.53 -52.53
N PHE A 216 -13.02 -13.25 -51.47
CA PHE A 216 -11.85 -14.13 -51.52
C PHE A 216 -12.07 -15.35 -52.41
N ASN A 217 -13.29 -15.88 -52.47
CA ASN A 217 -13.65 -16.91 -53.46
C ASN A 217 -13.49 -16.42 -54.92
N ALA A 218 -13.60 -15.11 -55.17
CA ALA A 218 -13.39 -14.53 -56.49
C ALA A 218 -11.91 -14.20 -56.78
N ILE A 219 -11.14 -13.73 -55.80
CA ILE A 219 -9.76 -13.24 -56.02
C ILE A 219 -8.67 -14.28 -55.72
N ASP A 220 -8.92 -15.23 -54.81
CA ASP A 220 -8.02 -16.35 -54.43
C ASP A 220 -8.72 -17.70 -54.62
N LYS A 221 -9.19 -17.96 -55.85
CA LYS A 221 -10.04 -19.12 -56.22
C LYS A 221 -9.47 -20.48 -55.81
N MET A 222 -8.15 -20.59 -55.71
CA MET A 222 -7.45 -21.85 -55.39
C MET A 222 -6.91 -21.87 -53.95
N ASN A 223 -7.22 -20.88 -53.11
CA ASN A 223 -6.70 -20.74 -51.74
C ASN A 223 -5.17 -20.83 -51.69
N ARG A 224 -4.51 -20.16 -52.65
CA ARG A 224 -3.05 -20.15 -52.76
C ARG A 224 -2.44 -19.19 -51.74
N TYR A 225 -3.13 -18.09 -51.45
CA TYR A 225 -2.60 -17.02 -50.59
C TYR A 225 -3.24 -17.01 -49.20
N SER A 226 -4.40 -17.64 -49.03
CA SER A 226 -5.14 -17.64 -47.77
C SER A 226 -5.75 -19.01 -47.43
N TYR A 227 -5.93 -19.27 -46.14
CA TYR A 227 -6.61 -20.44 -45.60
C TYR A 227 -7.96 -20.06 -44.99
N VAL A 228 -9.01 -20.82 -45.24
CA VAL A 228 -10.36 -20.55 -44.70
C VAL A 228 -10.67 -21.44 -43.51
N ILE A 229 -11.22 -20.84 -42.45
CA ILE A 229 -11.82 -21.51 -41.31
C ILE A 229 -13.30 -21.14 -41.33
N GLU A 230 -14.15 -22.13 -41.59
CA GLU A 230 -15.61 -21.95 -41.56
C GLU A 230 -16.19 -22.45 -40.24
N GLU A 231 -16.97 -21.59 -39.60
CA GLU A 231 -17.75 -21.87 -38.40
C GLU A 231 -19.20 -22.23 -38.78
N PRO A 232 -19.93 -22.97 -37.92
CA PRO A 232 -21.18 -23.64 -38.29
C PRO A 232 -22.35 -22.69 -38.63
N LYS A 233 -22.31 -21.41 -38.22
CA LYS A 233 -23.38 -20.44 -38.48
C LYS A 233 -22.85 -19.21 -39.19
N ARG A 234 -23.61 -18.72 -40.16
CA ARG A 234 -23.39 -17.43 -40.82
C ARG A 234 -24.56 -16.50 -40.51
N MET A 235 -24.26 -15.32 -39.98
CA MET A 235 -25.26 -14.30 -39.69
C MET A 235 -24.60 -12.92 -39.59
N VAL A 236 -25.37 -11.86 -39.77
CA VAL A 236 -24.89 -10.49 -39.55
C VAL A 236 -24.91 -10.21 -38.06
N VAL A 237 -23.76 -9.84 -37.50
CA VAL A 237 -23.61 -9.51 -36.06
C VAL A 237 -23.49 -8.00 -35.86
N LYS A 238 -23.78 -7.51 -34.65
CA LYS A 238 -23.55 -6.10 -34.29
C LYS A 238 -22.07 -5.75 -34.36
N GLU A 239 -21.81 -4.52 -34.76
CA GLU A 239 -20.46 -3.99 -34.97
C GLU A 239 -19.69 -3.85 -33.64
N ILE A 240 -18.44 -4.29 -33.61
CA ILE A 240 -17.54 -4.16 -32.45
C ILE A 240 -16.80 -2.82 -32.51
N GLU A 241 -16.71 -2.10 -31.39
CA GLU A 241 -15.80 -0.95 -31.25
C GLU A 241 -14.38 -1.44 -30.96
N LEU A 242 -13.50 -1.32 -31.95
CA LEU A 242 -12.07 -1.59 -31.84
C LEU A 242 -11.34 -0.25 -31.81
N LEU A 243 -11.06 0.29 -30.61
CA LEU A 243 -10.39 1.58 -30.43
C LEU A 243 -8.88 1.43 -30.71
N ALA A 244 -8.41 1.95 -31.84
CA ALA A 244 -6.98 2.03 -32.14
C ALA A 244 -6.29 3.05 -31.23
N SER A 245 -5.19 2.66 -30.57
CA SER A 245 -4.31 3.58 -29.86
C SER A 245 -3.63 4.52 -30.87
N LYS A 246 -4.14 5.75 -31.01
CA LYS A 246 -3.52 6.80 -31.82
C LYS A 246 -2.23 7.29 -31.17
N VAL A 247 -1.09 6.71 -31.55
CA VAL A 247 0.21 7.37 -31.36
C VAL A 247 0.48 8.19 -32.63
N ASN A 248 0.22 9.48 -32.56
CA ASN A 248 0.74 10.43 -33.54
C ASN A 248 2.25 10.56 -33.31
N MET A 249 3.08 10.17 -34.29
CA MET A 249 4.45 10.67 -34.40
C MET A 249 4.69 11.22 -35.79
N SER A 250 5.02 12.50 -35.82
CA SER A 250 5.64 13.20 -36.93
C SER A 250 6.98 12.55 -37.28
N ILE A 251 7.13 12.16 -38.54
CA ILE A 251 8.34 11.58 -39.11
C ILE A 251 9.38 12.69 -39.27
N THR A 252 10.54 12.53 -38.64
CA THR A 252 11.80 13.17 -39.08
C THR A 252 12.82 12.07 -39.31
N SER A 253 13.33 12.02 -40.54
CA SER A 253 14.26 11.05 -41.11
C SER A 253 15.66 11.08 -40.49
N GLU A 254 16.31 9.91 -40.55
CA GLU A 254 17.75 9.63 -40.35
C GLU A 254 18.35 9.81 -38.94
N ARG A 255 18.78 8.68 -38.34
CA ARG A 255 20.04 8.46 -37.59
C ARG A 255 19.94 7.13 -36.82
N LYS A 256 21.07 6.44 -36.56
CA LYS A 256 21.16 5.32 -35.60
C LYS A 256 20.39 5.69 -34.32
N THR A 257 19.21 5.09 -34.09
CA THR A 257 18.31 5.55 -33.02
C THR A 257 18.64 4.86 -31.70
N SER A 258 18.78 5.67 -30.66
CA SER A 258 18.82 5.23 -29.26
C SER A 258 17.63 4.33 -28.87
N PRO A 259 17.81 3.33 -27.98
CA PRO A 259 16.71 2.54 -27.43
C PRO A 259 15.58 3.43 -26.86
N LYS A 260 14.33 2.99 -27.04
CA LYS A 260 13.15 3.59 -26.42
C LYS A 260 12.98 3.04 -25.02
N VAL A 261 13.06 3.91 -24.02
CA VAL A 261 12.74 3.55 -22.64
C VAL A 261 11.22 3.61 -22.43
N ILE A 262 10.66 2.53 -21.85
CA ILE A 262 9.24 2.44 -21.50
C ILE A 262 9.08 2.29 -19.99
N LEU A 263 8.08 2.98 -19.43
CA LEU A 263 7.71 2.86 -18.02
C LEU A 263 6.98 1.53 -17.81
N ARG A 264 7.45 0.74 -16.85
CA ARG A 264 6.78 -0.49 -16.42
C ARG A 264 6.16 -0.27 -15.04
N GLY A 265 4.89 -0.61 -14.89
CA GLY A 265 4.23 -0.66 -13.58
C GLY A 265 4.67 -1.88 -12.79
N SER A 266 4.73 -1.76 -11.47
CA SER A 266 5.00 -2.86 -10.54
C SER A 266 4.02 -2.85 -9.39
N THR A 267 3.60 -4.04 -8.94
CA THR A 267 2.87 -4.23 -7.68
C THR A 267 3.79 -4.61 -6.52
N ASP A 268 4.99 -5.11 -6.81
CA ASP A 268 6.01 -5.50 -5.84
C ASP A 268 7.39 -5.01 -6.32
N ILE A 269 7.60 -3.71 -6.16
CA ILE A 269 8.77 -3.03 -6.71
C ILE A 269 10.08 -3.56 -6.12
N PHE A 270 10.09 -4.01 -4.87
CA PHE A 270 11.33 -4.48 -4.24
C PHE A 270 11.83 -5.80 -4.85
N ASN A 271 10.94 -6.68 -5.29
CA ASN A 271 11.34 -7.88 -6.01
C ASN A 271 11.61 -7.59 -7.49
N ASP A 272 10.78 -6.78 -8.14
CA ASP A 272 10.94 -6.45 -9.56
C ASP A 272 12.23 -5.69 -9.86
N LEU A 273 12.69 -4.83 -8.94
CA LEU A 273 13.99 -4.16 -9.04
C LEU A 273 15.16 -5.13 -9.05
N LEU A 274 15.02 -6.35 -8.57
CA LEU A 274 16.12 -7.34 -8.58
C LEU A 274 16.18 -8.12 -9.89
N LEU A 275 15.13 -8.06 -10.72
CA LEU A 275 15.09 -8.73 -12.01
C LEU A 275 16.02 -8.02 -13.01
N PRO A 276 16.97 -8.75 -13.63
CA PRO A 276 17.78 -8.25 -14.74
C PRO A 276 16.91 -7.71 -15.89
N ILE A 277 17.38 -6.67 -16.58
CA ILE A 277 16.57 -6.00 -17.60
C ILE A 277 16.20 -6.94 -18.76
N ASN A 278 17.09 -7.89 -19.08
CA ASN A 278 16.89 -8.89 -20.13
C ASN A 278 15.84 -9.97 -19.81
N GLN A 279 15.46 -10.11 -18.53
CA GLN A 279 14.44 -11.05 -18.07
C GLN A 279 13.07 -10.40 -17.90
N ARG A 280 12.97 -9.08 -18.11
CA ARG A 280 11.70 -8.37 -18.02
C ARG A 280 10.89 -8.60 -19.28
N LEU A 281 9.57 -8.74 -19.11
CA LEU A 281 8.66 -8.71 -20.26
C LEU A 281 8.88 -7.38 -21.00
N ASP A 282 8.68 -7.38 -22.31
CA ASP A 282 8.84 -6.19 -23.18
C ASP A 282 10.29 -5.72 -23.41
N PHE A 283 11.32 -6.38 -22.86
CA PHE A 283 12.71 -6.08 -23.20
C PHE A 283 13.05 -6.54 -24.61
N ILE A 284 13.59 -5.61 -25.38
CA ILE A 284 14.15 -5.87 -26.70
C ILE A 284 15.52 -5.19 -26.74
N GLU A 285 16.58 -5.99 -26.88
CA GLU A 285 17.96 -5.51 -26.91
C GLU A 285 18.11 -4.35 -27.91
N ASN A 286 18.79 -3.28 -27.48
CA ASN A 286 19.02 -2.04 -28.22
C ASN A 286 17.78 -1.31 -28.77
N THR A 287 16.55 -1.76 -28.44
CA THR A 287 15.31 -1.23 -29.02
C THR A 287 14.34 -0.75 -27.95
N ILE A 288 13.98 -1.60 -26.99
CA ILE A 288 13.02 -1.29 -25.93
C ILE A 288 13.57 -1.70 -24.58
N TYR A 289 13.75 -0.73 -23.69
CA TYR A 289 14.22 -0.94 -22.32
C TYR A 289 13.05 -0.70 -21.35
N PRO A 290 12.50 -1.75 -20.72
CA PRO A 290 11.45 -1.65 -19.71
C PRO A 290 12.08 -1.32 -18.35
N VAL A 291 11.76 -0.13 -17.88
CA VAL A 291 12.40 0.48 -16.71
C VAL A 291 11.34 0.86 -15.69
N PHE A 292 11.67 0.68 -14.42
CA PHE A 292 10.80 1.06 -13.32
C PHE A 292 11.11 2.48 -12.86
N PHE A 293 10.08 3.28 -12.67
CA PHE A 293 10.15 4.48 -11.85
C PHE A 293 8.94 4.48 -10.93
N GLN A 294 9.17 4.05 -9.69
CA GLN A 294 8.11 3.86 -8.70
C GLN A 294 8.24 4.85 -7.54
N ARG A 295 7.12 5.43 -7.14
CA ARG A 295 6.96 6.24 -5.93
C ARG A 295 6.27 5.39 -4.88
N TYR A 296 7.01 4.98 -3.86
CA TYR A 296 6.55 4.12 -2.77
C TYR A 296 6.21 4.99 -1.56
N ILE A 297 4.91 5.26 -1.39
CA ILE A 297 4.40 6.29 -0.48
C ILE A 297 3.57 5.69 0.65
N GLY A 298 3.98 5.95 1.90
CA GLY A 298 3.29 5.53 3.12
C GLY A 298 3.91 4.34 3.84
N VAL A 299 3.15 3.74 4.77
CA VAL A 299 3.45 2.48 5.44
C VAL A 299 2.19 1.60 5.53
N GLU A 300 2.35 0.29 5.64
CA GLU A 300 1.19 -0.63 5.75
C GLU A 300 0.51 -0.57 7.13
N ASP A 301 1.30 -0.38 8.19
CA ASP A 301 0.87 -0.39 9.58
C ASP A 301 1.78 0.55 10.40
N ASN A 302 1.18 1.51 11.10
CA ASN A 302 1.88 2.47 11.97
C ASN A 302 2.26 1.90 13.35
N SER A 303 1.92 0.64 13.64
CA SER A 303 2.40 -0.05 14.85
C SER A 303 3.93 -0.17 14.83
N ASN A 304 4.56 -0.26 16.00
CA ASN A 304 6.03 -0.44 16.10
C ASN A 304 6.52 -1.61 15.25
N ASN A 305 5.78 -2.73 15.27
CA ASN A 305 6.12 -3.92 14.51
C ASN A 305 5.93 -3.72 12.99
N GLY A 306 4.88 -3.01 12.58
CA GLY A 306 4.64 -2.62 11.19
C GLY A 306 5.74 -1.73 10.62
N LEU A 307 6.16 -0.73 11.40
CA LEU A 307 7.29 0.14 11.06
C LEU A 307 8.59 -0.66 10.93
N ASP A 308 8.87 -1.58 11.85
CA ASP A 308 10.06 -2.42 11.78
C ASP A 308 10.08 -3.31 10.53
N ILE A 309 8.93 -3.85 10.10
CA ILE A 309 8.81 -4.58 8.83
C ILE A 309 9.13 -3.66 7.64
N TYR A 310 8.56 -2.45 7.62
CA TYR A 310 8.78 -1.46 6.56
C TYR A 310 10.26 -1.07 6.45
N TYR A 311 10.91 -0.73 7.57
CA TYR A 311 12.33 -0.38 7.59
C TYR A 311 13.24 -1.54 7.23
N ASN A 312 12.89 -2.77 7.63
CA ASN A 312 13.60 -3.96 7.20
C ASN A 312 13.50 -4.21 5.70
N ALA A 313 12.35 -3.95 5.09
CA ALA A 313 12.21 -4.06 3.63
C ALA A 313 13.16 -3.09 2.91
N ILE A 314 13.24 -1.83 3.37
CA ILE A 314 14.13 -0.79 2.82
C ILE A 314 15.61 -1.15 3.01
N PHE A 315 15.99 -1.60 4.21
CA PHE A 315 17.36 -2.04 4.48
C PHE A 315 17.76 -3.22 3.59
N ASN A 316 16.87 -4.21 3.46
CA ASN A 316 17.13 -5.41 2.69
C ASN A 316 17.25 -5.13 1.19
N ILE A 317 16.42 -4.25 0.63
CA ILE A 317 16.54 -3.88 -0.78
C ILE A 317 17.86 -3.13 -1.02
N ASP A 318 18.22 -2.17 -0.18
CA ASP A 318 19.49 -1.43 -0.30
C ASP A 318 20.71 -2.35 -0.24
N LYS A 319 20.75 -3.26 0.73
CA LYS A 319 21.81 -4.27 0.86
C LYS A 319 21.93 -5.14 -0.39
N LYS A 320 20.80 -5.55 -0.99
CA LYS A 320 20.78 -6.34 -2.23
C LYS A 320 21.26 -5.51 -3.43
N LEU A 321 20.83 -4.24 -3.53
CA LEU A 321 21.23 -3.34 -4.62
C LEU A 321 22.72 -2.98 -4.55
N CYS A 322 23.30 -2.82 -3.35
CA CYS A 322 24.75 -2.62 -3.16
C CYS A 322 25.59 -3.80 -3.65
N GLY A 323 25.04 -5.02 -3.63
CA GLY A 323 25.70 -6.24 -4.10
C GLY A 323 25.66 -6.46 -5.62
N LEU A 324 24.98 -5.60 -6.37
CA LEU A 324 24.89 -5.71 -7.83
C LEU A 324 26.21 -5.33 -8.50
N LYS A 325 26.54 -6.02 -9.60
CA LYS A 325 27.72 -5.71 -10.42
C LYS A 325 27.61 -4.36 -11.15
N ASN A 326 26.39 -3.93 -11.45
CA ASN A 326 26.11 -2.65 -12.12
C ASN A 326 25.89 -1.51 -11.13
N GLY A 327 26.05 -0.27 -11.59
CA GLY A 327 26.04 0.89 -10.72
C GLY A 327 24.74 1.09 -9.96
N TYR A 328 24.87 1.27 -8.64
CA TYR A 328 23.81 1.62 -7.71
C TYR A 328 24.18 2.94 -7.03
N VAL A 329 23.22 3.87 -6.95
CA VAL A 329 23.36 5.12 -6.20
C VAL A 329 22.17 5.26 -5.24
N ARG A 330 22.49 5.49 -3.97
CA ARG A 330 21.51 5.84 -2.94
C ARG A 330 21.59 7.32 -2.62
N PHE A 331 20.42 7.96 -2.53
CA PHE A 331 20.24 9.26 -1.92
C PHE A 331 19.37 9.11 -0.68
N ASP A 332 19.96 9.26 0.50
CA ASP A 332 19.28 9.37 1.80
C ASP A 332 19.26 10.83 2.32
N ARG A 333 19.73 11.75 1.48
CA ARG A 333 19.76 13.21 1.65
C ARG A 333 19.56 13.87 0.28
N PRO A 334 19.20 15.18 0.24
CA PRO A 334 19.09 15.91 -1.02
C PRO A 334 20.36 15.79 -1.86
N ILE A 335 20.21 15.72 -3.18
CA ILE A 335 21.35 15.53 -4.10
C ILE A 335 22.38 16.65 -3.86
N PRO A 336 23.66 16.30 -3.58
CA PRO A 336 24.72 17.27 -3.33
C PRO A 336 24.80 18.36 -4.41
N MET A 337 25.14 19.58 -3.96
CA MET A 337 25.49 20.67 -4.88
C MET A 337 26.81 20.34 -5.60
N ILE A 338 26.91 20.78 -6.85
CA ILE A 338 28.12 20.63 -7.67
C ILE A 338 29.23 21.55 -7.13
N SER A 339 30.49 21.18 -7.32
CA SER A 339 31.63 22.00 -6.88
C SER A 339 31.71 23.36 -7.61
N GLY A 340 32.32 24.35 -6.96
CA GLY A 340 32.61 25.67 -7.55
C GLY A 340 33.50 25.61 -8.79
N GLU A 341 34.37 24.60 -8.88
CA GLU A 341 35.27 24.39 -10.00
C GLU A 341 34.54 23.79 -11.22
N GLU A 342 33.73 22.75 -11.02
CA GLU A 342 32.92 22.16 -12.10
C GLU A 342 31.91 23.18 -12.67
N THR A 343 31.26 23.96 -11.80
CA THR A 343 30.34 25.02 -12.24
C THR A 343 31.05 26.08 -13.06
N ALA A 344 32.24 26.54 -12.63
CA ALA A 344 33.04 27.48 -13.40
C ALA A 344 33.48 26.91 -14.76
N ASN A 345 33.83 25.63 -14.84
CA ASN A 345 34.22 24.97 -16.08
C ASN A 345 33.05 24.87 -17.07
N ILE A 346 31.84 24.50 -16.60
CA ILE A 346 30.63 24.49 -17.44
C ILE A 346 30.30 25.91 -17.91
N LEU A 347 30.36 26.90 -17.03
CA LEU A 347 30.07 28.30 -17.37
C LEU A 347 31.09 28.89 -18.36
N LYS A 348 32.37 28.51 -18.28
CA LYS A 348 33.40 28.89 -19.26
C LYS A 348 33.08 28.38 -20.67
N GLU A 349 32.51 27.20 -20.81
CA GLU A 349 32.11 26.66 -22.13
C GLU A 349 30.85 27.34 -22.68
N LEU A 350 30.05 27.98 -21.82
CA LEU A 350 28.80 28.67 -22.16
C LEU A 350 29.01 30.17 -22.51
N GLN A 351 30.24 30.57 -22.87
CA GLN A 351 30.85 31.92 -23.01
C GLN A 351 30.05 33.08 -23.69
N ASP A 352 28.79 32.90 -24.07
CA ASP A 352 27.92 33.93 -24.67
C ASP A 352 26.86 34.43 -23.66
N PRO A 353 26.80 35.74 -23.33
CA PRO A 353 25.80 36.29 -22.42
C PRO A 353 24.34 36.17 -22.92
N ASN A 354 24.13 35.94 -24.22
CA ASN A 354 22.80 35.70 -24.81
C ASN A 354 22.59 34.23 -25.19
N PHE A 355 23.38 33.30 -24.63
CA PHE A 355 23.30 31.88 -24.96
C PHE A 355 21.90 31.30 -24.72
N PHE A 356 21.26 31.66 -23.60
CA PHE A 356 19.93 31.19 -23.23
C PHE A 356 18.87 32.16 -23.76
N ASN A 357 18.11 31.72 -24.77
CA ASN A 357 16.99 32.47 -25.33
C ASN A 357 15.73 31.59 -25.36
N LEU A 358 14.76 31.90 -24.49
CA LEU A 358 13.50 31.15 -24.37
C LEU A 358 12.66 31.18 -25.65
N SER A 359 12.72 32.26 -26.42
CA SER A 359 12.00 32.42 -27.70
C SER A 359 12.61 31.55 -28.81
N GLN A 360 13.87 31.12 -28.67
CA GLN A 360 14.60 30.30 -29.64
C GLN A 360 15.10 29.00 -28.99
N LYS A 361 14.20 28.30 -28.29
CA LYS A 361 14.55 27.14 -27.48
C LYS A 361 15.30 26.04 -28.25
N ASP A 362 14.90 25.74 -29.47
CA ASP A 362 15.56 24.72 -30.30
C ASP A 362 17.01 25.08 -30.66
N ILE A 363 17.30 26.37 -30.86
CA ILE A 363 18.62 26.83 -31.30
C ILE A 363 19.65 26.68 -30.18
N PHE A 364 19.34 27.16 -28.96
CA PHE A 364 20.29 27.06 -27.86
C PHE A 364 20.46 25.61 -27.39
N ILE A 365 19.39 24.80 -27.37
CA ILE A 365 19.51 23.38 -27.01
C ILE A 365 20.43 22.66 -27.99
N ASN A 366 20.25 22.86 -29.30
CA ASN A 366 21.13 22.26 -30.30
C ASN A 366 22.59 22.75 -30.18
N LYS A 367 22.81 24.03 -29.89
CA LYS A 367 24.16 24.55 -29.59
C LYS A 367 24.77 23.85 -28.37
N LEU A 368 24.01 23.74 -27.29
CA LEU A 368 24.46 23.15 -26.03
C LEU A 368 24.81 21.65 -26.18
N LEU A 369 24.01 20.89 -26.94
CA LEU A 369 24.28 19.47 -27.22
C LEU A 369 25.55 19.22 -28.05
N ASN A 370 26.08 20.25 -28.73
CA ASN A 370 27.31 20.20 -29.50
C ASN A 370 28.55 20.64 -28.71
N LEU A 371 28.37 21.22 -27.51
CA LEU A 371 29.46 21.58 -26.62
C LEU A 371 30.12 20.35 -25.99
N LYS A 372 31.36 20.49 -25.53
CA LYS A 372 32.14 19.43 -24.86
C LYS A 372 31.85 19.35 -23.35
N VAL A 373 30.60 19.58 -22.94
CA VAL A 373 30.18 19.61 -21.53
C VAL A 373 29.57 18.29 -21.03
N PHE A 374 29.18 17.41 -21.96
CA PHE A 374 28.59 16.11 -21.66
C PHE A 374 29.64 15.02 -21.53
N PRO A 375 29.37 13.99 -20.71
CA PRO A 375 30.25 12.85 -20.55
C PRO A 375 30.32 12.05 -21.87
N LYS A 376 31.51 11.53 -22.20
CA LYS A 376 31.74 10.72 -23.41
C LYS A 376 31.89 9.26 -23.04
N SER A 377 30.93 8.43 -23.43
CA SER A 377 31.03 6.98 -23.42
C SER A 377 31.75 6.48 -24.67
N LYS A 378 32.32 5.26 -24.60
CA LYS A 378 32.83 4.52 -25.77
C LYS A 378 31.70 4.09 -26.71
N ASP A 379 30.49 3.95 -26.18
CA ASP A 379 29.30 3.60 -26.95
C ASP A 379 28.64 4.85 -27.54
N GLU A 380 28.57 4.91 -28.88
CA GLU A 380 27.90 5.98 -29.61
C GLU A 380 26.39 6.05 -29.29
N ILE A 381 25.74 4.92 -29.02
CA ILE A 381 24.30 4.85 -28.72
C ILE A 381 24.02 5.51 -27.38
N MET A 382 24.82 5.19 -26.35
CA MET A 382 24.76 5.85 -25.04
C MET A 382 24.97 7.36 -25.14
N ASN A 383 25.94 7.82 -25.95
CA ASN A 383 26.16 9.25 -26.18
C ASN A 383 24.95 9.95 -26.81
N LEU A 384 24.25 9.27 -27.74
CA LEU A 384 23.01 9.78 -28.33
C LEU A 384 21.86 9.79 -27.32
N GLN A 385 21.74 8.77 -26.47
CA GLN A 385 20.75 8.71 -25.38
C GLN A 385 20.92 9.85 -24.38
N ILE A 386 22.16 10.11 -23.93
CA ILE A 386 22.51 11.23 -23.04
C ILE A 386 21.96 12.54 -23.60
N LYS A 387 22.25 12.82 -24.88
CA LYS A 387 21.82 14.05 -25.54
C LYS A 387 20.31 14.13 -25.71
N LYS A 388 19.67 13.02 -26.09
CA LYS A 388 18.22 12.94 -26.28
C LYS A 388 17.46 13.14 -24.96
N ALA A 389 17.84 12.40 -23.91
CA ALA A 389 17.24 12.53 -22.59
C ALA A 389 17.42 13.94 -22.04
N PHE A 390 18.60 14.54 -22.21
CA PHE A 390 18.85 15.91 -21.79
C PHE A 390 17.92 16.90 -22.47
N ARG A 391 17.78 16.80 -23.80
CA ARG A 391 16.86 17.61 -24.59
C ARG A 391 15.43 17.53 -24.07
N GLU A 392 14.92 16.31 -23.84
CA GLU A 392 13.56 16.09 -23.32
C GLU A 392 13.35 16.75 -21.94
N ILE A 393 14.32 16.65 -21.04
CA ILE A 393 14.23 17.23 -19.69
C ILE A 393 14.25 18.76 -19.71
N ILE A 394 15.03 19.37 -20.60
CA ILE A 394 15.02 20.83 -20.75
C ILE A 394 13.66 21.32 -21.27
N TYR A 395 13.05 20.64 -22.25
CA TYR A 395 11.69 21.00 -22.68
C TYR A 395 10.69 20.82 -21.54
N LEU A 396 10.73 19.70 -20.82
CA LEU A 396 9.84 19.44 -19.69
C LEU A 396 9.97 20.53 -18.63
N TYR A 397 11.20 20.95 -18.28
CA TYR A 397 11.43 22.03 -17.32
C TYR A 397 10.84 23.37 -17.80
N ILE A 398 11.05 23.72 -19.08
CA ILE A 398 10.53 24.97 -19.66
C ILE A 398 9.00 24.99 -19.72
N GLU A 399 8.37 23.84 -20.04
CA GLU A 399 6.92 23.74 -20.17
C GLU A 399 6.19 23.74 -18.82
N ARG A 400 6.84 23.24 -17.76
CA ARG A 400 6.23 23.13 -16.43
C ARG A 400 6.49 24.34 -15.54
N ASP A 401 7.62 25.04 -15.66
CA ASP A 401 7.91 26.23 -14.85
C ASP A 401 7.33 27.51 -15.48
N GLN A 402 6.14 27.91 -15.02
CA GLN A 402 5.45 29.12 -15.49
C GLN A 402 6.21 30.43 -15.17
N SER A 403 7.19 30.39 -14.28
CA SER A 403 7.96 31.54 -13.78
C SER A 403 9.40 31.60 -14.32
N ILE A 404 9.65 30.84 -15.40
CA ILE A 404 10.98 30.63 -15.95
C ILE A 404 11.55 31.92 -16.56
N ASN A 405 12.82 32.18 -16.27
CA ASN A 405 13.61 33.22 -16.92
C ASN A 405 14.97 32.63 -17.32
N THR A 406 15.76 33.40 -18.07
CA THR A 406 17.06 32.95 -18.60
C THR A 406 18.03 32.55 -17.48
N SER A 407 18.05 33.27 -16.36
CA SER A 407 18.91 32.97 -15.21
C SER A 407 18.50 31.67 -14.49
N LYS A 408 17.20 31.45 -14.25
CA LYS A 408 16.69 30.20 -13.66
C LYS A 408 17.02 29.00 -14.54
N LEU A 409 16.78 29.14 -15.85
CA LEU A 409 17.09 28.10 -16.83
C LEU A 409 18.60 27.80 -16.86
N GLN A 410 19.46 28.82 -16.90
CA GLN A 410 20.90 28.65 -16.86
C GLN A 410 21.33 27.91 -15.58
N ASN A 411 20.83 28.32 -14.42
CA ASN A 411 21.14 27.68 -13.15
C ASN A 411 20.71 26.20 -13.14
N PHE A 412 19.50 25.89 -13.65
CA PHE A 412 19.02 24.52 -13.77
C PHE A 412 19.88 23.69 -14.73
N VAL A 413 20.21 24.23 -15.91
CA VAL A 413 21.04 23.57 -16.93
C VAL A 413 22.43 23.25 -16.40
N VAL A 414 23.10 24.22 -15.77
CA VAL A 414 24.41 24.01 -15.15
C VAL A 414 24.32 22.96 -14.04
N LYS A 415 23.25 23.03 -13.22
CA LYS A 415 22.99 22.05 -12.15
C LYS A 415 22.80 20.63 -12.70
N LEU A 416 22.02 20.49 -13.76
CA LEU A 416 21.74 19.19 -14.36
C LEU A 416 23.00 18.62 -15.03
N ILE A 417 23.76 19.42 -15.79
CA ILE A 417 25.01 18.96 -16.44
C ILE A 417 26.03 18.49 -15.40
N GLY A 418 26.24 19.24 -14.32
CA GLY A 418 27.18 18.81 -13.28
C GLY A 418 26.74 17.51 -12.62
N TRP A 419 25.46 17.36 -12.27
CA TRP A 419 24.94 16.10 -11.77
C TRP A 419 25.11 14.94 -12.76
N ILE A 420 24.85 15.16 -14.05
CA ILE A 420 25.08 14.15 -15.09
C ILE A 420 26.55 13.70 -15.09
N ASN A 421 27.49 14.64 -15.06
CA ASN A 421 28.92 14.34 -15.05
C ASN A 421 29.35 13.58 -13.78
N SER A 422 28.78 13.90 -12.61
CA SER A 422 29.12 13.22 -11.36
C SER A 422 28.57 11.79 -11.29
N TYR A 423 27.34 11.55 -11.74
CA TYR A 423 26.64 10.28 -11.49
C TYR A 423 26.68 9.29 -12.64
N ILE A 424 26.91 9.72 -13.89
CA ILE A 424 26.85 8.80 -15.03
C ILE A 424 27.90 7.68 -14.95
N ASN A 425 29.13 8.02 -14.53
CA ASN A 425 30.21 7.05 -14.40
C ASN A 425 30.01 6.14 -13.18
N LEU A 426 29.26 6.60 -12.16
CA LEU A 426 28.92 5.79 -10.99
C LEU A 426 27.84 4.76 -11.32
N LEU A 427 26.87 5.13 -12.15
CA LEU A 427 25.74 4.28 -12.56
C LEU A 427 26.10 3.32 -13.70
N PHE A 428 26.95 3.75 -14.66
CA PHE A 428 27.30 2.98 -15.86
C PHE A 428 28.78 2.54 -15.88
N LYS A 429 29.29 1.99 -14.77
CA LYS A 429 30.71 1.59 -14.59
C LYS A 429 31.22 0.56 -15.60
N GLU A 430 30.47 -0.53 -15.78
CA GLU A 430 30.78 -1.60 -16.72
C GLU A 430 29.57 -1.77 -17.66
N LEU A 431 29.81 -1.74 -18.97
CA LEU A 431 28.79 -2.03 -20.00
C LEU A 431 28.53 -3.55 -20.00
N ILE A 432 27.99 -4.07 -18.92
CA ILE A 432 27.55 -5.46 -18.82
C ILE A 432 26.23 -5.56 -19.59
N GLN A 433 26.21 -6.44 -20.58
CA GLN A 433 25.20 -6.50 -21.64
C GLN A 433 23.77 -6.86 -21.18
N ASP A 434 23.54 -7.03 -19.87
CA ASP A 434 22.29 -7.56 -19.32
C ASP A 434 21.82 -6.90 -18.01
N ALA A 435 22.50 -5.84 -17.55
CA ALA A 435 22.18 -5.23 -16.27
C ALA A 435 21.99 -3.72 -16.40
N ASN A 436 20.95 -3.21 -15.73
CA ASN A 436 20.58 -1.80 -15.77
C ASN A 436 20.92 -1.12 -14.43
N PRO A 437 21.29 0.16 -14.41
CA PRO A 437 21.65 0.85 -13.17
C PRO A 437 20.43 1.11 -12.29
N LYS A 438 20.67 1.32 -10.99
CA LYS A 438 19.60 1.51 -10.00
C LYS A 438 19.81 2.78 -9.19
N ILE A 439 18.74 3.53 -8.95
CA ILE A 439 18.71 4.71 -8.09
C ILE A 439 17.65 4.50 -7.01
N LEU A 440 18.06 4.59 -5.75
CA LEU A 440 17.15 4.66 -4.61
C LEU A 440 17.21 6.06 -4.03
N TYR A 441 16.07 6.75 -4.00
CA TYR A 441 15.92 8.05 -3.37
C TYR A 441 15.00 7.93 -2.16
N TYR A 442 15.50 8.24 -0.98
CA TYR A 442 14.80 8.13 0.29
C TYR A 442 14.71 9.50 0.96
N GLY A 443 13.48 9.93 1.25
CA GLY A 443 13.21 11.12 2.04
C GLY A 443 12.77 12.36 1.27
N GLU A 444 13.10 13.53 1.81
CA GLU A 444 12.65 14.81 1.28
C GLU A 444 13.22 15.05 -0.11
N ILE A 445 12.36 15.38 -1.07
CA ILE A 445 12.75 15.58 -2.47
C ILE A 445 12.44 17.01 -2.94
N LYS A 446 13.31 17.57 -3.78
CA LYS A 446 13.14 18.89 -4.40
C LYS A 446 12.75 18.77 -5.87
N GLN A 447 12.18 19.84 -6.42
CA GLN A 447 11.73 19.90 -7.81
C GLN A 447 12.85 19.53 -8.82
N HIS A 448 14.06 20.07 -8.66
CA HIS A 448 15.20 19.75 -9.54
C HIS A 448 15.62 18.28 -9.44
N ASP A 449 15.48 17.68 -8.26
CA ASP A 449 15.86 16.29 -8.02
C ASP A 449 14.93 15.35 -8.80
N ILE A 450 13.64 15.68 -8.91
CA ILE A 450 12.68 14.92 -9.73
C ILE A 450 13.09 14.93 -11.21
N TYR A 451 13.47 16.10 -11.77
CA TYR A 451 13.97 16.16 -13.15
C TYR A 451 15.24 15.33 -13.36
N PHE A 452 16.13 15.29 -12.37
CA PHE A 452 17.29 14.42 -12.37
C PHE A 452 16.90 12.93 -12.37
N LEU A 453 15.92 12.53 -11.56
CA LEU A 453 15.41 11.16 -11.54
C LEU A 453 14.77 10.78 -12.89
N ILE A 454 13.94 11.65 -13.47
CA ILE A 454 13.34 11.43 -14.81
C ILE A 454 14.43 11.33 -15.88
N TYR A 455 15.49 12.14 -15.79
CA TYR A 455 16.63 12.08 -16.72
C TYR A 455 17.28 10.69 -16.70
N PHE A 456 17.60 10.15 -15.52
CA PHE A 456 18.22 8.83 -15.42
C PHE A 456 17.26 7.69 -15.74
N PHE A 457 15.98 7.82 -15.42
CA PHE A 457 14.93 6.92 -15.92
C PHE A 457 15.00 6.84 -17.46
N LYS A 458 15.05 7.98 -18.14
CA LYS A 458 15.15 8.06 -19.62
C LYS A 458 16.45 7.48 -20.20
N LEU A 459 17.49 7.31 -19.38
CA LEU A 459 18.73 6.62 -19.76
C LEU A 459 18.69 5.10 -19.55
N GLY A 460 17.64 4.56 -18.93
CA GLY A 460 17.53 3.13 -18.66
C GLY A 460 17.69 2.73 -17.19
N CYS A 461 17.85 3.69 -16.26
CA CYS A 461 18.02 3.39 -14.84
C CYS A 461 16.68 3.12 -14.17
N ASP A 462 16.57 2.06 -13.37
CA ASP A 462 15.40 1.97 -12.48
C ASP A 462 15.54 2.97 -11.34
N VAL A 463 14.43 3.60 -11.02
CA VAL A 463 14.32 4.59 -9.97
C VAL A 463 13.24 4.16 -8.99
N ILE A 464 13.58 4.18 -7.70
CA ILE A 464 12.59 4.07 -6.64
C ILE A 464 12.71 5.27 -5.72
N TYR A 465 11.60 5.98 -5.56
CA TYR A 465 11.43 7.04 -4.57
C TYR A 465 10.64 6.50 -3.39
N ILE A 466 11.17 6.61 -2.17
CA ILE A 466 10.57 6.06 -0.96
C ILE A 466 10.33 7.19 0.05
N ASN A 467 9.08 7.34 0.50
CA ASN A 467 8.72 8.26 1.57
C ASN A 467 7.47 7.76 2.32
N SER A 468 7.44 7.87 3.65
CA SER A 468 6.27 7.53 4.46
C SER A 468 5.23 8.66 4.52
N GLU A 469 5.60 9.86 4.07
CA GLU A 469 4.76 11.05 4.04
C GLU A 469 4.29 11.39 2.62
N GLU A 470 3.10 11.99 2.50
CA GLU A 470 2.50 12.35 1.20
C GLU A 470 2.84 13.78 0.75
N ASN A 471 3.55 14.55 1.59
CA ASN A 471 3.78 15.98 1.39
C ASN A 471 4.49 16.34 0.06
N TYR A 472 5.29 15.40 -0.47
CA TYR A 472 6.09 15.61 -1.67
C TYR A 472 5.42 15.11 -2.96
N GLU A 473 4.26 14.44 -2.85
CA GLU A 473 3.51 13.97 -4.03
C GLU A 473 3.05 15.11 -4.93
N LYS A 474 2.75 16.27 -4.33
CA LYS A 474 2.37 17.46 -5.09
C LYS A 474 3.48 17.91 -6.06
N LEU A 475 4.74 17.80 -5.67
CA LEU A 475 5.88 18.14 -6.55
C LEU A 475 5.96 17.21 -7.75
N PHE A 476 5.62 15.93 -7.60
CA PHE A 476 5.53 15.00 -8.72
C PHE A 476 4.33 15.31 -9.61
N GLN A 477 3.16 15.62 -9.04
CA GLN A 477 1.97 16.01 -9.81
C GLN A 477 2.19 17.27 -10.64
N ASP A 478 2.95 18.24 -10.12
CA ASP A 478 3.26 19.48 -10.83
C ASP A 478 4.16 19.24 -12.07
N ILE A 479 5.05 18.23 -12.02
CA ILE A 479 6.01 17.93 -13.09
C ILE A 479 5.48 16.84 -14.05
N ASP A 480 4.88 15.79 -13.51
CA ASP A 480 4.36 14.60 -14.18
C ASP A 480 2.87 14.35 -13.83
N PRO A 481 1.94 15.25 -14.23
CA PRO A 481 0.53 15.15 -13.87
C PRO A 481 -0.20 13.94 -14.47
N SER A 482 0.36 13.33 -15.53
CA SER A 482 -0.21 12.19 -16.23
C SER A 482 0.47 10.87 -15.91
N ASP A 483 1.35 10.83 -14.89
CA ASP A 483 2.13 9.64 -14.52
C ASP A 483 2.84 8.99 -15.71
N GLN A 484 3.36 9.82 -16.62
CA GLN A 484 4.03 9.37 -17.84
C GLN A 484 5.42 8.82 -17.54
N TYR A 485 6.09 9.36 -16.51
CA TYR A 485 7.45 9.01 -16.16
C TYR A 485 7.54 8.18 -14.90
N SER A 486 6.57 8.25 -13.99
CA SER A 486 6.58 7.49 -12.74
C SER A 486 5.19 6.97 -12.37
N THR A 487 5.12 5.84 -11.66
CA THR A 487 3.86 5.33 -11.08
C THR A 487 3.92 5.31 -9.56
N VAL A 488 2.77 5.39 -8.88
CA VAL A 488 2.69 5.49 -7.41
C VAL A 488 2.10 4.21 -6.79
N ILE A 489 2.77 3.68 -5.77
CA ILE A 489 2.22 2.69 -4.83
C ILE A 489 1.89 3.45 -3.55
N LYS A 490 0.60 3.57 -3.23
CA LYS A 490 0.13 4.18 -1.98
C LYS A 490 -0.20 3.09 -0.97
N LEU A 491 0.51 3.10 0.16
CA LEU A 491 0.23 2.25 1.30
C LEU A 491 -0.89 2.84 2.18
N LYS A 492 -1.35 2.08 3.16
CA LYS A 492 -2.55 2.40 3.95
C LYS A 492 -2.39 3.62 4.85
N GLU A 493 -1.25 3.73 5.52
CA GLU A 493 -1.03 4.76 6.54
C GLU A 493 0.12 5.70 6.18
N ARG A 494 0.22 6.80 6.93
CA ARG A 494 1.28 7.80 6.83
C ARG A 494 1.88 8.01 8.21
N CYS A 495 3.19 8.20 8.26
CA CYS A 495 3.90 8.54 9.49
C CYS A 495 5.09 9.44 9.19
N LYS A 496 5.60 10.08 10.24
CA LYS A 496 6.85 10.83 10.16
C LYS A 496 7.98 9.91 9.71
N LEU A 497 8.72 10.34 8.69
CA LEU A 497 9.83 9.55 8.17
C LEU A 497 11.01 9.54 9.15
N GLN A 498 11.49 8.35 9.50
CA GLN A 498 12.73 8.17 10.30
C GLN A 498 13.98 8.18 9.41
N GLU A 499 15.15 8.22 10.04
CA GLU A 499 16.43 8.09 9.32
C GLU A 499 16.52 6.77 8.55
N PHE A 500 17.32 6.78 7.47
CA PHE A 500 17.53 5.59 6.64
C PHE A 500 18.05 4.42 7.49
N PRO A 501 17.48 3.21 7.36
CA PRO A 501 17.85 2.09 8.21
C PRO A 501 19.27 1.59 7.91
N LEU A 502 20.11 1.48 8.93
CA LEU A 502 21.50 0.99 8.82
C LEU A 502 21.65 -0.49 9.24
N MET A 503 20.62 -1.07 9.86
CA MET A 503 20.59 -2.47 10.29
C MET A 503 19.14 -2.99 10.35
N GLU A 504 18.99 -4.32 10.36
CA GLU A 504 17.69 -4.96 10.59
C GLU A 504 17.18 -4.71 12.01
N ARG A 505 15.89 -4.39 12.10
CA ARG A 505 15.12 -4.22 13.33
C ARG A 505 14.41 -5.51 13.70
N GLN A 506 14.18 -5.71 15.00
CA GLN A 506 13.58 -6.94 15.50
C GLN A 506 12.06 -6.95 15.29
N VAL A 507 11.57 -7.77 14.37
CA VAL A 507 10.13 -7.95 14.12
C VAL A 507 9.60 -9.10 14.95
N ARG A 508 8.60 -8.84 15.80
CA ARG A 508 7.90 -9.87 16.58
C ARG A 508 6.64 -10.30 15.84
N LYS A 509 6.70 -11.47 15.18
CA LYS A 509 5.55 -11.97 14.41
C LYS A 509 4.54 -12.67 15.31
N SER A 510 3.27 -12.32 15.15
CA SER A 510 2.14 -13.04 15.76
C SER A 510 1.99 -14.42 15.14
N THR A 511 1.64 -15.42 15.95
CA THR A 511 1.30 -16.75 15.44
C THR A 511 -0.18 -16.82 15.06
N VAL A 512 -0.53 -17.77 14.17
CA VAL A 512 -1.94 -18.03 13.80
C VAL A 512 -2.79 -18.33 15.05
N ALA A 513 -2.25 -19.12 15.99
CA ALA A 513 -2.92 -19.43 17.25
C ALA A 513 -3.14 -18.19 18.12
N TYR A 514 -2.18 -17.26 18.18
CA TYR A 514 -2.33 -16.01 18.94
C TYR A 514 -3.45 -15.14 18.34
N ASN A 515 -3.46 -14.98 17.01
CA ASN A 515 -4.48 -14.19 16.33
C ASN A 515 -5.88 -14.80 16.52
N ALA A 516 -6.01 -16.12 16.35
CA ALA A 516 -7.27 -16.83 16.59
C ALA A 516 -7.77 -16.69 18.04
N SER A 517 -6.86 -16.79 19.01
CA SER A 517 -7.20 -16.56 20.43
C SER A 517 -7.68 -15.13 20.67
N LYS A 518 -7.06 -14.13 20.02
CA LYS A 518 -7.46 -12.72 20.16
C LYS A 518 -8.82 -12.43 19.52
N GLU A 519 -9.11 -13.04 18.38
CA GLU A 519 -10.40 -12.93 17.72
C GLU A 519 -11.52 -13.55 18.56
N ILE A 520 -11.30 -14.75 19.11
CA ILE A 520 -12.23 -15.40 20.04
C ILE A 520 -12.43 -14.55 21.30
N GLU A 521 -11.35 -13.98 21.86
CA GLU A 521 -11.44 -13.09 23.02
C GLU A 521 -12.33 -11.86 22.74
N GLN A 522 -12.19 -11.24 21.57
CA GLN A 522 -13.00 -10.08 21.19
C GLN A 522 -14.48 -10.44 21.06
N VAL A 523 -14.81 -11.61 20.51
CA VAL A 523 -16.21 -12.04 20.37
C VAL A 523 -16.85 -12.35 21.73
N ILE A 524 -16.10 -12.91 22.69
CA ILE A 524 -16.65 -13.31 24.00
C ILE A 524 -16.75 -12.12 24.97
N TYR A 525 -15.73 -11.26 25.00
CA TYR A 525 -15.56 -10.22 26.02
C TYR A 525 -15.65 -8.78 25.48
N GLY A 526 -15.82 -8.59 24.16
CA GLY A 526 -15.77 -7.28 23.50
C GLY A 526 -16.99 -6.39 23.81
N ASP A 527 -18.16 -7.00 23.90
CA ASP A 527 -19.40 -6.30 24.21
C ASP A 527 -19.77 -6.64 25.66
N GLY A 528 -19.50 -5.73 26.59
CA GLY A 528 -19.75 -5.88 28.03
C GLY A 528 -21.22 -6.16 28.43
N GLU A 529 -22.09 -6.39 27.45
CA GLU A 529 -23.47 -6.84 27.55
C GLU A 529 -23.60 -8.34 27.89
N THR A 530 -22.56 -9.16 27.66
CA THR A 530 -22.61 -10.60 27.97
C THR A 530 -22.54 -10.91 29.47
N GLY A 531 -22.19 -9.93 30.31
CA GLY A 531 -21.97 -10.11 31.75
C GLY A 531 -20.75 -10.98 32.10
N LEU A 532 -19.97 -11.37 31.09
CA LEU A 532 -18.75 -12.17 31.23
C LEU A 532 -17.54 -11.26 31.12
N PHE A 533 -16.70 -11.29 32.16
CA PHE A 533 -15.47 -10.50 32.22
C PHE A 533 -14.26 -11.42 32.29
N LYS A 534 -13.21 -11.06 31.54
CA LYS A 534 -11.93 -11.76 31.65
C LYS A 534 -11.21 -11.29 32.91
N ALA A 535 -10.50 -12.20 33.57
CA ALA A 535 -9.64 -11.84 34.69
C ALA A 535 -8.70 -10.69 34.30
N ARG A 536 -8.67 -9.64 35.12
CA ARG A 536 -7.82 -8.45 34.93
C ARG A 536 -8.08 -7.68 33.62
N GLN A 537 -9.27 -7.80 33.04
CA GLN A 537 -9.67 -7.07 31.82
C GLN A 537 -9.51 -5.55 31.95
N TYR A 538 -9.74 -5.01 33.15
CA TYR A 538 -9.68 -3.57 33.44
C TYR A 538 -8.42 -3.17 34.22
N ASP A 539 -7.31 -3.89 34.07
CA ASP A 539 -6.03 -3.60 34.76
C ASP A 539 -5.51 -2.17 34.51
N GLU A 540 -5.85 -1.57 33.35
CA GLU A 540 -5.51 -0.18 32.98
C GLU A 540 -6.66 0.82 33.26
N GLY A 541 -7.76 0.33 33.82
CA GLY A 541 -8.98 1.09 34.08
C GLY A 541 -9.01 1.78 35.43
N GLN A 542 -10.19 2.31 35.75
CA GLN A 542 -10.50 2.93 37.03
C GLN A 542 -11.70 2.25 37.67
N THR A 543 -11.89 2.48 38.97
CA THR A 543 -13.11 2.07 39.67
C THR A 543 -13.91 3.29 40.09
N TYR A 544 -15.20 3.10 40.33
CA TYR A 544 -16.05 4.03 41.04
C TYR A 544 -16.81 3.26 42.13
N SER A 545 -16.64 3.63 43.40
CA SER A 545 -17.28 2.95 44.52
C SER A 545 -18.77 3.28 44.58
N VAL A 546 -19.64 2.28 44.53
CA VAL A 546 -21.09 2.42 44.70
C VAL A 546 -21.49 1.83 46.04
N GLY A 547 -21.56 2.67 47.07
CA GLY A 547 -21.90 2.24 48.43
C GLY A 547 -23.34 1.72 48.50
N LEU A 548 -23.49 0.43 48.81
CA LEU A 548 -24.80 -0.19 48.98
C LEU A 548 -25.31 0.02 50.40
N LYS A 549 -26.58 0.44 50.50
CA LYS A 549 -27.29 0.52 51.77
C LYS A 549 -28.05 -0.78 52.00
N THR A 550 -27.71 -1.51 53.05
CA THR A 550 -28.17 -2.89 53.25
C THR A 550 -28.84 -3.12 54.60
N THR A 551 -29.65 -4.16 54.69
CA THR A 551 -29.99 -4.76 55.99
C THR A 551 -28.85 -5.66 56.49
N TYR A 552 -28.84 -6.01 57.78
CA TYR A 552 -27.82 -6.91 58.33
C TYR A 552 -27.80 -8.30 57.63
N ASP A 553 -28.96 -8.80 57.20
CA ASP A 553 -29.03 -10.07 56.47
C ASP A 553 -28.57 -9.95 55.02
N GLU A 554 -28.89 -8.86 54.33
CA GLU A 554 -28.37 -8.56 52.99
C GLU A 554 -26.85 -8.38 52.98
N LEU A 555 -26.29 -7.71 54.00
CA LEU A 555 -24.84 -7.57 54.17
C LEU A 555 -24.14 -8.93 54.13
N LYS A 556 -24.68 -9.93 54.83
CA LYS A 556 -24.13 -11.30 54.86
C LYS A 556 -24.28 -12.02 53.51
N ILE A 557 -25.42 -11.82 52.82
CA ILE A 557 -25.66 -12.42 51.50
C ILE A 557 -24.63 -11.88 50.51
N LEU A 558 -24.48 -10.56 50.43
CA LEU A 558 -23.64 -9.91 49.42
C LEU A 558 -22.13 -10.01 49.71
N TRP A 559 -21.72 -10.24 50.95
CA TRP A 559 -20.31 -10.26 51.35
C TRP A 559 -19.44 -11.21 50.52
N ASN A 560 -19.95 -12.40 50.21
CA ASN A 560 -19.21 -13.42 49.45
C ASN A 560 -19.50 -13.39 47.94
N GLU A 561 -20.44 -12.55 47.50
CA GLU A 561 -20.78 -12.43 46.08
C GLU A 561 -19.75 -11.56 45.35
N PRO A 562 -19.35 -11.93 44.12
CA PRO A 562 -18.45 -11.14 43.30
C PRO A 562 -19.11 -9.83 42.84
N ALA A 563 -18.30 -8.81 42.54
CA ALA A 563 -18.82 -7.48 42.20
C ALA A 563 -19.83 -7.51 41.04
N ASN A 564 -19.55 -8.30 39.99
CA ASN A 564 -20.38 -8.39 38.78
C ASN A 564 -21.78 -8.98 38.95
N ILE A 565 -22.09 -9.62 40.09
CA ILE A 565 -23.42 -10.17 40.39
C ILE A 565 -24.20 -9.25 41.34
N ARG A 566 -23.53 -8.26 41.95
CA ARG A 566 -24.16 -7.34 42.91
C ARG A 566 -25.06 -6.32 42.20
N PRO A 567 -26.10 -5.81 42.89
CA PRO A 567 -26.94 -4.74 42.35
C PRO A 567 -26.09 -3.50 42.06
N GLU A 568 -26.47 -2.74 41.02
CA GLU A 568 -25.78 -1.52 40.56
C GLU A 568 -24.37 -1.73 39.97
N PHE A 569 -23.93 -2.98 39.75
CA PHE A 569 -22.70 -3.23 39.02
C PHE A 569 -22.86 -2.83 37.55
N ARG A 570 -21.91 -2.06 37.03
CA ARG A 570 -21.88 -1.66 35.62
C ARG A 570 -20.48 -1.24 35.19
N VAL A 571 -20.23 -1.30 33.89
CA VAL A 571 -18.99 -0.81 33.28
C VAL A 571 -19.33 0.27 32.27
N GLU A 572 -18.67 1.42 32.36
CA GLU A 572 -18.75 2.48 31.35
C GLU A 572 -17.33 2.79 30.82
N GLY A 573 -17.09 2.48 29.55
CA GLY A 573 -15.75 2.62 28.96
C GLY A 573 -14.72 1.76 29.71
N ASN A 574 -13.73 2.42 30.32
CA ASN A 574 -12.68 1.77 31.11
C ASN A 574 -12.86 1.98 32.63
N THR A 575 -14.06 2.38 33.07
CA THR A 575 -14.38 2.59 34.49
C THR A 575 -15.40 1.56 34.96
N VAL A 576 -15.07 0.82 36.01
CA VAL A 576 -15.94 -0.17 36.64
C VAL A 576 -16.63 0.45 37.85
N TYR A 577 -17.96 0.49 37.85
CA TYR A 577 -18.74 0.89 39.01
C TYR A 577 -18.89 -0.33 39.92
N VAL A 578 -18.16 -0.33 41.04
CA VAL A 578 -18.03 -1.46 41.96
C VAL A 578 -18.99 -1.28 43.13
N PRO A 579 -20.04 -2.12 43.26
CA PRO A 579 -20.92 -2.09 44.40
C PRO A 579 -20.20 -2.61 45.65
N ASN A 580 -20.08 -1.77 46.66
CA ASN A 580 -19.28 -2.07 47.84
C ASN A 580 -20.05 -1.82 49.14
N LEU A 581 -19.67 -2.58 50.17
CA LEU A 581 -20.33 -2.61 51.46
C LEU A 581 -19.47 -1.87 52.48
N PHE A 582 -20.07 -1.00 53.29
CA PHE A 582 -19.39 -0.42 54.44
C PHE A 582 -20.35 -0.39 55.61
N ALA A 583 -20.09 -1.22 56.63
CA ALA A 583 -20.99 -1.37 57.77
C ALA A 583 -20.25 -1.42 59.11
N LYS A 584 -20.89 -0.87 60.13
CA LYS A 584 -20.52 -1.02 61.54
C LYS A 584 -21.57 -1.88 62.24
N ILE A 585 -21.13 -2.93 62.91
CA ILE A 585 -21.97 -3.85 63.69
C ILE A 585 -21.80 -3.50 65.16
N ASN A 586 -22.84 -2.93 65.76
CA ASN A 586 -22.84 -2.45 67.13
C ASN A 586 -23.48 -3.48 68.07
N GLY A 587 -22.77 -3.86 69.12
CA GLY A 587 -23.27 -4.82 70.10
C GLY A 587 -23.05 -6.28 69.70
N VAL A 588 -23.74 -7.18 70.39
CA VAL A 588 -23.69 -8.63 70.18
C VAL A 588 -25.11 -9.23 70.18
N PHE A 589 -25.23 -10.49 69.77
CA PHE A 589 -26.46 -11.25 69.94
C PHE A 589 -26.63 -11.72 71.39
N GLU A 590 -27.86 -12.05 71.78
CA GLU A 590 -28.17 -12.69 73.08
C GLU A 590 -27.35 -13.97 73.27
N ASN A 591 -27.18 -14.75 72.21
CA ASN A 591 -26.27 -15.89 72.17
C ASN A 591 -24.94 -15.48 71.52
N ILE A 592 -23.90 -15.43 72.34
CA ILE A 592 -22.55 -15.02 71.90
C ILE A 592 -21.98 -15.92 70.80
N ASN A 593 -22.37 -17.19 70.74
CA ASN A 593 -21.90 -18.11 69.70
C ASN A 593 -22.43 -17.72 68.32
N ASP A 594 -23.63 -17.14 68.25
CA ASP A 594 -24.18 -16.67 66.97
C ASP A 594 -23.40 -15.43 66.49
N TYR A 595 -22.94 -14.56 67.39
CA TYR A 595 -22.06 -13.43 67.06
C TYR A 595 -20.71 -13.90 66.51
N TRP A 596 -20.09 -14.88 67.16
CA TRP A 596 -18.83 -15.44 66.68
C TRP A 596 -18.97 -16.24 65.38
N SER A 597 -20.12 -16.86 65.16
CA SER A 597 -20.42 -17.52 63.88
C SER A 597 -20.45 -16.50 62.74
N ASP A 598 -21.12 -15.37 62.94
CA ASP A 598 -21.14 -14.28 61.96
C ASP A 598 -19.74 -13.70 61.77
N TYR A 599 -19.00 -13.36 62.85
CA TYR A 599 -17.61 -12.90 62.74
C TYR A 599 -16.70 -13.87 61.95
N LYS A 600 -16.83 -15.18 62.18
CA LYS A 600 -16.11 -16.21 61.42
C LYS A 600 -16.50 -16.19 59.94
N TYR A 601 -17.79 -16.04 59.63
CA TYR A 601 -18.29 -15.95 58.27
C TYR A 601 -17.65 -14.79 57.49
N PHE A 602 -17.55 -13.60 58.10
CA PHE A 602 -16.92 -12.44 57.47
C PHE A 602 -15.40 -12.60 57.31
N THR A 603 -14.72 -13.24 58.27
CA THR A 603 -13.24 -13.36 58.29
C THR A 603 -12.69 -14.48 57.40
N VAL A 604 -13.45 -15.52 57.10
CA VAL A 604 -13.02 -16.66 56.25
C VAL A 604 -13.14 -16.35 54.75
N ALA A 605 -13.83 -15.27 54.38
CA ALA A 605 -14.01 -14.85 52.99
C ALA A 605 -12.68 -14.64 52.25
N HIS A 606 -12.67 -14.92 50.94
CA HIS A 606 -11.51 -14.66 50.09
C HIS A 606 -11.20 -13.16 49.99
N ASN A 607 -9.92 -12.85 49.79
CA ASN A 607 -9.40 -11.49 49.65
C ASN A 607 -9.70 -10.58 50.87
N THR A 608 -9.52 -11.11 52.09
CA THR A 608 -9.84 -10.44 53.36
C THR A 608 -8.60 -10.12 54.18
N PHE A 609 -8.50 -8.88 54.66
CA PHE A 609 -7.56 -8.47 55.70
C PHE A 609 -8.29 -8.27 57.04
N ILE A 610 -7.76 -8.88 58.10
CA ILE A 610 -8.37 -8.88 59.44
C ILE A 610 -7.52 -8.01 60.37
N VAL A 611 -8.12 -6.94 60.88
CA VAL A 611 -7.55 -6.05 61.89
C VAL A 611 -8.12 -6.44 63.25
N LYS A 612 -7.25 -6.83 64.17
CA LYS A 612 -7.63 -7.34 65.51
C LYS A 612 -7.42 -6.34 66.65
N GLY A 613 -6.95 -5.14 66.36
CA GLY A 613 -6.68 -4.10 67.36
C GLY A 613 -6.38 -2.75 66.70
N LEU A 614 -6.59 -1.68 67.46
CA LEU A 614 -6.45 -0.29 67.02
C LEU A 614 -5.39 0.45 67.86
N PRO A 615 -4.68 1.45 67.30
CA PRO A 615 -4.60 1.76 65.86
C PRO A 615 -3.78 0.70 65.10
N PHE A 616 -4.09 0.48 63.82
CA PHE A 616 -3.44 -0.59 63.03
C PHE A 616 -2.40 -0.07 62.02
N THR A 617 -2.42 1.23 61.73
CA THR A 617 -1.53 1.87 60.77
C THR A 617 -0.35 2.50 61.49
N LYS A 618 0.85 2.08 61.10
CA LYS A 618 2.09 2.67 61.60
C LYS A 618 2.52 3.84 60.72
N ILE A 619 2.85 4.98 61.33
CA ILE A 619 3.43 6.11 60.62
C ILE A 619 4.85 5.77 60.16
N MET A 620 5.06 5.69 58.85
CA MET A 620 6.34 5.30 58.21
C MET A 620 7.09 6.49 57.59
N TYR A 621 6.70 7.72 57.91
CA TYR A 621 7.28 8.95 57.37
C TYR A 621 7.67 9.93 58.49
N SER A 622 8.71 10.74 58.25
CA SER A 622 9.12 11.78 59.18
C SER A 622 8.31 13.07 59.00
N LYS A 623 8.38 13.98 59.97
CA LYS A 623 7.80 15.33 59.81
C LYS A 623 8.42 16.10 58.64
N GLN A 624 9.71 15.88 58.37
CA GLN A 624 10.40 16.50 57.25
C GLN A 624 9.83 16.00 55.91
N ASP A 625 9.65 14.69 55.77
CA ASP A 625 9.05 14.08 54.58
C ASP A 625 7.62 14.57 54.35
N LEU A 626 6.85 14.68 55.44
CA LEU A 626 5.47 15.19 55.40
C LEU A 626 5.42 16.60 54.77
N PHE A 627 6.20 17.55 55.29
CA PHE A 627 6.20 18.91 54.73
C PHE A 627 6.86 19.01 53.37
N ALA A 628 7.88 18.18 53.11
CA ALA A 628 8.47 18.07 51.78
C ALA A 628 7.42 17.65 50.74
N SER A 629 6.47 16.77 51.09
CA SER A 629 5.42 16.34 50.14
C SER A 629 4.54 17.47 49.58
N ALA A 630 4.57 18.68 50.15
CA ALA A 630 3.79 19.83 49.66
C ALA A 630 4.12 20.21 48.20
N PHE A 631 5.36 20.04 47.73
CA PHE A 631 5.71 20.37 46.33
C PHE A 631 5.09 19.41 45.30
N LEU A 632 4.56 18.28 45.75
CA LEU A 632 3.95 17.24 44.91
C LEU A 632 2.52 17.59 44.49
N PHE A 633 1.97 18.67 45.04
CA PHE A 633 0.65 19.16 44.66
C PHE A 633 0.76 20.16 43.50
N ASN A 634 -0.31 20.28 42.73
CA ASN A 634 -0.51 21.30 41.71
C ASN A 634 -1.32 22.49 42.29
N ASP A 635 -1.51 23.53 41.48
CA ASP A 635 -2.21 24.75 41.89
C ASP A 635 -3.69 24.52 42.28
N LYS A 636 -4.26 23.37 41.91
CA LYS A 636 -5.62 22.95 42.30
C LYS A 636 -5.65 22.20 43.63
N GLY A 637 -4.49 22.01 44.29
CA GLY A 637 -4.37 21.23 45.52
C GLY A 637 -4.56 19.72 45.33
N LEU A 638 -4.29 19.21 44.13
CA LEU A 638 -4.29 17.79 43.78
C LEU A 638 -2.87 17.29 43.53
N VAL A 639 -2.64 16.00 43.75
CA VAL A 639 -1.35 15.34 43.54
C VAL A 639 -1.01 15.31 42.06
N ASP A 640 0.19 15.76 41.71
CA ASP A 640 0.77 15.72 40.38
C ASP A 640 1.57 14.42 40.19
N GLU A 641 1.08 13.53 39.32
CA GLU A 641 1.69 12.23 39.04
C GLU A 641 3.15 12.34 38.57
N ASN A 642 3.45 13.31 37.70
CA ASN A 642 4.79 13.46 37.14
C ASN A 642 5.80 13.91 38.20
N LYS A 643 5.37 14.78 39.13
CA LYS A 643 6.20 15.18 40.27
C LYS A 643 6.36 14.04 41.27
N LEU A 644 5.29 13.30 41.54
CA LEU A 644 5.28 12.18 42.49
C LEU A 644 6.23 11.05 42.04
N PHE A 645 6.09 10.56 40.81
CA PHE A 645 6.90 9.42 40.33
C PHE A 645 8.40 9.74 40.18
N LYS A 646 8.77 11.03 40.11
CA LYS A 646 10.17 11.47 40.10
C LYS A 646 10.72 11.77 41.50
N SER A 647 9.87 11.78 42.52
CA SER A 647 10.23 12.12 43.89
C SER A 647 10.92 10.96 44.59
N SER A 648 11.91 11.25 45.44
CA SER A 648 12.53 10.26 46.34
C SER A 648 11.57 9.72 47.40
N LEU A 649 10.44 10.41 47.63
CA LEU A 649 9.41 10.00 48.60
C LEU A 649 8.55 8.84 48.07
N TYR A 650 8.53 8.60 46.75
CA TYR A 650 7.69 7.57 46.14
C TYR A 650 8.40 6.21 46.11
N LYS A 651 7.92 5.25 46.91
CA LYS A 651 8.55 3.93 47.08
C LYS A 651 7.86 2.79 46.32
N MET A 652 6.74 3.08 45.66
CA MET A 652 5.88 2.07 45.01
C MET A 652 6.21 1.85 43.52
N GLY A 653 7.38 2.30 43.05
CA GLY A 653 7.78 2.20 41.64
C GLY A 653 7.96 0.77 41.11
N TYR A 654 8.00 -0.24 41.98
CA TYR A 654 8.07 -1.66 41.62
C TYR A 654 6.70 -2.26 41.23
N LEU A 655 5.59 -1.58 41.56
CA LEU A 655 4.24 -2.02 41.20
C LEU A 655 4.01 -1.87 39.69
N LYS A 656 3.00 -2.55 39.14
CA LYS A 656 2.55 -2.29 37.77
C LYS A 656 2.20 -0.81 37.59
N ASN A 657 2.63 -0.20 36.48
CA ASN A 657 2.35 1.22 36.20
C ASN A 657 0.87 1.56 36.33
N SER A 658 -0.02 0.73 35.80
CA SER A 658 -1.46 0.97 35.87
C SER A 658 -1.98 1.05 37.31
N LEU A 659 -1.50 0.20 38.22
CA LEU A 659 -1.83 0.24 39.64
C LEU A 659 -1.26 1.50 40.32
N GLN A 660 -0.05 1.92 39.96
CA GLN A 660 0.53 3.17 40.47
C GLN A 660 -0.34 4.38 40.10
N HIS A 661 -0.75 4.50 38.84
CA HIS A 661 -1.66 5.55 38.37
C HIS A 661 -3.04 5.46 39.06
N PHE A 662 -3.58 4.24 39.21
CA PHE A 662 -4.84 4.01 39.92
C PHE A 662 -4.81 4.51 41.38
N ILE A 663 -3.73 4.21 42.12
CA ILE A 663 -3.57 4.68 43.51
C ILE A 663 -3.55 6.21 43.56
N VAL A 664 -2.81 6.89 42.66
CA VAL A 664 -2.75 8.35 42.64
C VAL A 664 -4.09 8.97 42.28
N HIS A 665 -4.80 8.39 41.31
CA HIS A 665 -6.15 8.81 40.96
C HIS A 665 -7.09 8.70 42.17
N LYS A 666 -7.02 7.59 42.92
CA LYS A 666 -7.82 7.38 44.13
C LYS A 666 -7.47 8.31 45.29
N ILE A 667 -6.19 8.70 45.43
CA ILE A 667 -5.78 9.75 46.37
C ILE A 667 -6.47 11.07 46.02
N ASN A 668 -6.44 11.46 44.75
CA ASN A 668 -7.05 12.70 44.29
C ASN A 668 -8.58 12.66 44.44
N GLU A 669 -9.22 11.55 44.13
CA GLU A 669 -10.66 11.34 44.36
C GLU A 669 -11.01 11.48 45.86
N LEU A 670 -10.20 10.89 46.74
CA LEU A 670 -10.40 10.99 48.19
C LEU A 670 -10.32 12.44 48.69
N ILE A 671 -9.34 13.22 48.22
CA ILE A 671 -9.19 14.65 48.55
C ILE A 671 -10.42 15.45 48.09
N LEU A 672 -10.92 15.19 46.87
CA LEU A 672 -12.06 15.90 46.30
C LEU A 672 -13.39 15.55 46.99
N SER A 673 -13.56 14.29 47.39
CA SER A 673 -14.81 13.75 47.92
C SER A 673 -15.21 14.29 49.30
N LYS A 674 -14.26 14.88 50.04
CA LYS A 674 -14.48 15.50 51.36
C LYS A 674 -15.19 14.60 52.40
N VAL A 675 -14.90 13.30 52.40
CA VAL A 675 -15.48 12.27 53.27
C VAL A 675 -15.20 12.39 54.77
N PHE A 676 -14.11 13.05 55.17
CA PHE A 676 -13.74 13.21 56.58
C PHE A 676 -14.53 14.35 57.25
N LYS A 677 -14.73 14.24 58.58
CA LYS A 677 -15.33 15.30 59.40
C LYS A 677 -14.34 16.41 59.74
N GLU A 678 -13.03 16.13 59.65
CA GLU A 678 -11.97 17.13 59.79
C GLU A 678 -11.90 18.10 58.61
N ASN A 679 -11.35 19.29 58.85
CA ASN A 679 -11.11 20.28 57.80
C ASN A 679 -9.99 19.81 56.87
N TYR A 680 -10.20 19.96 55.56
CA TYR A 680 -9.21 19.63 54.52
C TYR A 680 -8.18 20.75 54.37
N ASP A 681 -7.48 21.07 55.46
CA ASP A 681 -6.35 21.99 55.42
C ASP A 681 -5.17 21.39 54.64
N GLU A 682 -4.18 22.22 54.31
CA GLU A 682 -3.02 21.77 53.55
C GLU A 682 -2.30 20.62 54.24
N LYS A 683 -2.14 20.69 55.57
CA LYS A 683 -1.44 19.68 56.36
C LYS A 683 -2.13 18.31 56.28
N PHE A 684 -3.46 18.27 56.33
CA PHE A 684 -4.23 17.04 56.25
C PHE A 684 -4.15 16.40 54.86
N LYS A 685 -4.12 17.20 53.77
CA LYS A 685 -3.85 16.68 52.42
C LYS A 685 -2.47 16.01 52.33
N LEU A 686 -1.45 16.58 52.98
CA LEU A 686 -0.11 15.95 53.05
C LEU A 686 -0.17 14.61 53.78
N LYS A 687 -0.94 14.53 54.88
CA LYS A 687 -1.15 13.27 55.62
C LYS A 687 -1.84 12.22 54.76
N ILE A 688 -2.89 12.59 54.00
CA ILE A 688 -3.57 11.68 53.07
C ILE A 688 -2.57 11.08 52.10
N LEU A 689 -1.80 11.93 51.41
CA LEU A 689 -0.80 11.50 50.44
C LEU A 689 0.23 10.57 51.09
N MET A 690 0.88 11.02 52.16
CA MET A 690 1.99 10.31 52.80
C MET A 690 1.56 8.98 53.43
N THR A 691 0.33 8.89 53.93
CA THR A 691 -0.22 7.64 54.48
C THR A 691 -0.42 6.61 53.36
N ILE A 692 -1.02 7.01 52.23
CA ILE A 692 -1.35 6.08 51.15
C ILE A 692 -0.10 5.65 50.38
N ILE A 693 0.85 6.55 50.06
CA ILE A 693 2.06 6.17 49.30
C ILE A 693 3.09 5.37 50.13
N ASN A 694 2.92 5.31 51.45
CA ASN A 694 3.69 4.43 52.34
C ASN A 694 2.85 3.24 52.85
N MET A 695 1.70 2.94 52.22
CA MET A 695 0.95 1.73 52.57
C MET A 695 1.80 0.50 52.23
N GLU A 696 1.87 -0.45 53.16
CA GLU A 696 2.60 -1.70 53.00
C GLU A 696 1.76 -2.88 53.54
N GLY A 697 2.21 -4.10 53.29
CA GLY A 697 1.61 -5.30 53.87
C GLY A 697 0.32 -5.73 53.16
N GLU A 698 -0.65 -6.24 53.94
CA GLU A 698 -1.83 -6.92 53.39
C GLU A 698 -2.74 -6.00 52.58
N ILE A 699 -2.89 -4.72 52.95
CA ILE A 699 -3.72 -3.77 52.19
C ILE A 699 -3.20 -3.62 50.76
N LEU A 700 -1.89 -3.48 50.56
CA LEU A 700 -1.32 -3.36 49.22
C LEU A 700 -1.51 -4.65 48.41
N LYS A 701 -1.36 -5.83 49.05
CA LYS A 701 -1.63 -7.13 48.41
C LYS A 701 -3.08 -7.28 47.96
N LEU A 702 -4.04 -6.74 48.71
CA LEU A 702 -5.45 -6.73 48.31
C LEU A 702 -5.64 -5.93 47.02
N LEU A 703 -4.99 -4.77 46.89
CA LEU A 703 -5.05 -3.93 45.69
C LEU A 703 -4.40 -4.60 44.47
N GLU A 704 -3.26 -5.28 44.64
CA GLU A 704 -2.59 -5.99 43.53
C GLU A 704 -3.42 -7.14 42.95
N LYS A 705 -4.22 -7.79 43.80
CA LYS A 705 -5.12 -8.89 43.44
C LYS A 705 -6.44 -8.41 42.84
N PHE A 706 -6.85 -7.18 43.14
CA PHE A 706 -8.16 -6.68 42.74
C PHE A 706 -8.28 -6.53 41.22
N ASP A 707 -9.28 -7.18 40.62
CA ASP A 707 -9.54 -7.18 39.18
C ASP A 707 -10.78 -6.36 38.77
N PHE A 708 -11.34 -5.62 39.73
CA PHE A 708 -12.50 -4.72 39.64
C PHE A 708 -13.86 -5.39 39.40
N THR A 709 -13.90 -6.57 38.81
CA THR A 709 -15.15 -7.21 38.36
C THR A 709 -15.57 -8.42 39.18
N ALA A 710 -14.63 -9.13 39.81
CA ALA A 710 -14.93 -10.32 40.57
C ALA A 710 -14.66 -10.12 42.07
N GLU A 711 -13.47 -10.50 42.55
CA GLU A 711 -13.17 -10.57 43.98
C GLU A 711 -12.93 -9.19 44.60
N VAL A 712 -13.94 -8.67 45.31
CA VAL A 712 -13.85 -7.40 46.03
C VAL A 712 -12.90 -7.51 47.24
N PRO A 713 -11.94 -6.58 47.43
CA PRO A 713 -11.10 -6.47 48.62
C PRO A 713 -11.93 -6.30 49.88
N LYS A 714 -11.57 -6.99 50.96
CA LYS A 714 -12.34 -6.96 52.21
C LYS A 714 -11.49 -6.56 53.39
N LEU A 715 -12.04 -5.69 54.23
CA LEU A 715 -11.44 -5.24 55.47
C LEU A 715 -12.39 -5.55 56.62
N VAL A 716 -11.98 -6.47 57.50
CA VAL A 716 -12.71 -6.80 58.73
C VAL A 716 -11.95 -6.23 59.90
N ILE A 717 -12.57 -5.30 60.63
CA ILE A 717 -11.97 -4.68 61.81
C ILE A 717 -12.75 -5.12 63.05
N TYR A 718 -12.02 -5.57 64.06
CA TYR A 718 -12.56 -5.89 65.38
C TYR A 718 -12.11 -4.85 66.39
N ASP A 719 -13.07 -4.13 66.97
CA ASP A 719 -12.85 -3.06 67.93
C ASP A 719 -13.58 -3.34 69.25
N ASN A 720 -12.88 -3.96 70.19
CA ASN A 720 -13.40 -4.28 71.52
C ASN A 720 -12.80 -3.40 72.63
N THR A 721 -11.93 -2.45 72.32
CA THR A 721 -11.22 -1.63 73.30
C THR A 721 -11.82 -0.23 73.39
N LYS A 722 -11.24 0.62 74.24
CA LYS A 722 -11.55 2.06 74.29
C LYS A 722 -10.61 2.88 73.40
N GLU A 723 -9.72 2.22 72.67
CA GLU A 723 -8.76 2.88 71.78
C GLU A 723 -9.48 3.26 70.49
N ASN A 724 -9.22 4.47 70.01
CA ASN A 724 -9.84 4.97 68.78
C ASN A 724 -8.91 4.76 67.57
N PHE A 725 -9.52 4.76 66.39
CA PHE A 725 -8.78 4.84 65.13
C PHE A 725 -7.86 6.06 65.11
N SER A 726 -6.65 5.88 64.57
CA SER A 726 -5.77 6.99 64.21
C SER A 726 -6.28 7.72 62.97
N GLU A 727 -5.77 8.93 62.70
CA GLU A 727 -6.07 9.62 61.44
C GLU A 727 -5.62 8.78 60.23
N GLU A 728 -4.45 8.13 60.34
CA GLU A 728 -3.89 7.27 59.30
C GLU A 728 -4.78 6.04 59.04
N ASP A 729 -5.33 5.42 60.09
CA ASP A 729 -6.29 4.31 59.95
C ASP A 729 -7.52 4.71 59.15
N ILE A 730 -8.09 5.87 59.50
CA ILE A 730 -9.28 6.41 58.86
C ILE A 730 -8.99 6.80 57.41
N ILE A 731 -7.81 7.35 57.12
CA ILE A 731 -7.37 7.62 55.74
C ILE A 731 -7.35 6.33 54.93
N LEU A 732 -6.77 5.25 55.45
CA LEU A 732 -6.72 3.97 54.74
C LEU A 732 -8.10 3.33 54.57
N ILE A 733 -8.96 3.39 55.59
CA ILE A 733 -10.34 2.89 55.51
C ILE A 733 -11.12 3.65 54.43
N ALA A 734 -11.05 4.98 54.41
CA ALA A 734 -11.75 5.80 53.43
C ALA A 734 -11.17 5.61 52.02
N PHE A 735 -9.84 5.46 51.89
CA PHE A 735 -9.19 5.11 50.63
C PHE A 735 -9.67 3.76 50.10
N MET A 736 -9.72 2.73 50.95
CA MET A 736 -10.22 1.40 50.58
C MET A 736 -11.70 1.45 50.16
N ASN A 737 -12.53 2.24 50.84
CA ASN A 737 -13.91 2.47 50.41
C ASN A 737 -13.96 3.10 49.00
N LYS A 738 -13.11 4.09 48.71
CA LYS A 738 -13.03 4.72 47.37
C LYS A 738 -12.52 3.78 46.28
N VAL A 739 -11.66 2.83 46.62
CA VAL A 739 -11.25 1.76 45.72
C VAL A 739 -12.44 0.87 45.35
N GLY A 740 -13.43 0.74 46.25
CA GLY A 740 -14.58 -0.15 46.11
C GLY A 740 -14.49 -1.38 47.02
N ALA A 741 -13.71 -1.32 48.09
CA ALA A 741 -13.57 -2.42 49.05
C ALA A 741 -14.81 -2.55 49.95
N ASP A 742 -15.06 -3.78 50.40
CA ASP A 742 -16.01 -4.10 51.45
C ASP A 742 -15.36 -3.92 52.82
N ILE A 743 -16.04 -3.24 53.73
CA ILE A 743 -15.51 -2.90 55.06
C ILE A 743 -16.56 -3.23 56.11
N VAL A 744 -16.19 -4.03 57.10
CA VAL A 744 -17.05 -4.30 58.26
C VAL A 744 -16.29 -4.07 59.56
N ILE A 745 -16.91 -3.31 60.47
CA ILE A 745 -16.35 -2.99 61.78
C ILE A 745 -17.22 -3.63 62.85
N PHE A 746 -16.68 -4.59 63.58
CA PHE A 746 -17.33 -5.25 64.71
C PHE A 746 -17.00 -4.49 66.01
N ALA A 747 -18.01 -3.87 66.60
CA ALA A 747 -17.91 -3.07 67.83
C ALA A 747 -18.86 -3.64 68.91
N PRO A 748 -18.48 -4.73 69.61
CA PRO A 748 -19.34 -5.38 70.61
C PRO A 748 -19.71 -4.47 71.79
N THR A 749 -18.90 -3.45 72.05
CA THR A 749 -19.07 -2.46 73.13
C THR A 749 -20.11 -1.38 72.81
N ASN A 750 -20.48 -1.21 71.53
CA ASN A 750 -21.27 -0.09 71.01
C ASN A 750 -20.61 1.29 71.24
N TYR A 751 -19.28 1.34 71.35
CA TYR A 751 -18.57 2.62 71.46
C TYR A 751 -18.55 3.38 70.14
N ASN A 752 -18.52 4.72 70.24
CA ASN A 752 -18.29 5.58 69.08
C ASN A 752 -16.84 5.40 68.61
N ASN A 753 -16.63 5.12 67.32
CA ASN A 753 -15.32 4.91 66.73
C ASN A 753 -15.20 5.64 65.37
N VAL A 754 -15.43 4.96 64.25
CA VAL A 754 -15.34 5.47 62.87
C VAL A 754 -16.26 6.66 62.61
N GLU A 755 -17.44 6.70 63.25
CA GLU A 755 -18.41 7.80 63.14
C GLU A 755 -17.87 9.11 63.71
N THR A 756 -16.80 9.09 64.50
CA THR A 756 -16.22 10.33 65.03
C THR A 756 -15.39 11.08 63.99
N LEU A 757 -14.87 10.37 62.98
CA LEU A 757 -13.88 10.90 62.03
C LEU A 757 -14.37 10.88 60.56
N ILE A 758 -15.29 9.98 60.21
CA ILE A 758 -15.87 9.84 58.86
C ILE A 758 -17.35 10.25 58.87
N ARG A 759 -17.84 10.81 57.75
CA ARG A 759 -19.26 11.15 57.57
C ARG A 759 -20.16 9.91 57.56
N ASP A 760 -21.29 10.01 58.25
CA ASP A 760 -22.27 8.92 58.45
C ASP A 760 -22.93 8.44 57.14
N SER A 761 -22.84 9.21 56.05
CA SER A 761 -23.36 8.83 54.73
C SER A 761 -22.55 7.72 54.04
N LEU A 762 -21.39 7.35 54.57
CA LEU A 762 -20.46 6.40 53.94
C LEU A 762 -20.65 4.96 54.40
N PHE A 763 -21.30 4.72 55.53
CA PHE A 763 -21.45 3.39 56.11
C PHE A 763 -22.80 3.22 56.82
N ASP A 764 -23.26 1.98 56.88
CA ASP A 764 -24.44 1.60 57.65
C ASP A 764 -24.08 1.27 59.09
N VAL A 765 -25.01 1.52 60.02
CA VAL A 765 -24.89 1.07 61.41
C VAL A 765 -25.97 0.03 61.68
N HIS A 766 -25.54 -1.20 61.98
CA HIS A 766 -26.41 -2.30 62.36
C HIS A 766 -26.36 -2.50 63.87
N GLN A 767 -27.44 -2.16 64.55
CA GLN A 767 -27.55 -2.29 66.00
C GLN A 767 -28.06 -3.69 66.38
N LEU A 768 -27.25 -4.43 67.13
CA LEU A 768 -27.62 -5.70 67.75
C LEU A 768 -28.23 -5.46 69.15
N LYS A 769 -28.86 -6.51 69.69
CA LYS A 769 -29.75 -6.43 70.87
C LYS A 769 -29.04 -6.15 72.19
N THR A 770 -27.81 -6.65 72.36
CA THR A 770 -27.06 -6.56 73.62
C THR A 770 -25.67 -5.98 73.38
N VAL A 771 -24.93 -5.66 74.44
CA VAL A 771 -23.54 -5.19 74.37
C VAL A 771 -22.64 -6.09 75.19
N ALA A 772 -21.39 -6.25 74.77
CA ALA A 772 -20.38 -7.01 75.48
C ALA A 772 -19.09 -6.19 75.61
N PHE A 773 -18.57 -6.10 76.83
CA PHE A 773 -17.33 -5.38 77.14
C PHE A 773 -16.15 -6.34 77.22
N GLU A 774 -14.97 -5.89 76.76
CA GLU A 774 -13.70 -6.64 76.83
C GLU A 774 -13.74 -8.04 76.18
N LEU A 775 -14.65 -8.22 75.21
CA LEU A 775 -14.86 -9.48 74.52
C LEU A 775 -13.64 -9.81 73.65
N GLN A 776 -12.82 -10.78 74.07
CA GLN A 776 -11.62 -11.20 73.33
C GLN A 776 -11.97 -12.14 72.16
N ILE A 777 -11.22 -12.05 71.07
CA ILE A 777 -11.41 -12.93 69.90
C ILE A 777 -11.04 -14.37 70.29
N PRO A 778 -11.95 -15.34 70.19
CA PRO A 778 -11.66 -16.75 70.49
C PRO A 778 -10.72 -17.35 69.45
N GLU A 779 -9.95 -18.37 69.85
CA GLU A 779 -9.17 -19.17 68.91
C GLU A 779 -10.09 -19.85 67.89
N VAL A 780 -9.78 -19.73 66.60
CA VAL A 780 -10.64 -20.10 65.46
C VAL A 780 -11.09 -21.57 65.48
N THR A 781 -10.35 -22.44 66.18
CA THR A 781 -10.65 -23.86 66.41
C THR A 781 -11.84 -24.12 67.32
N ASN A 782 -12.27 -23.13 68.13
CA ASN A 782 -13.32 -23.30 69.15
C ASN A 782 -14.69 -22.74 68.74
N ILE A 783 -14.85 -22.19 67.53
CA ILE A 783 -16.12 -21.62 67.05
C ILE A 783 -16.91 -22.71 66.31
N SER A 784 -17.98 -23.21 66.95
CA SER A 784 -18.87 -24.23 66.38
C SER A 784 -19.65 -23.68 65.19
N GLU A 785 -19.58 -24.34 64.03
CA GLU A 785 -20.37 -23.98 62.85
C GLU A 785 -21.84 -24.39 63.02
N LYS A 786 -22.75 -23.41 63.03
CA LYS A 786 -24.14 -23.69 62.66
C LYS A 786 -24.24 -23.67 61.14
N SER A 787 -24.69 -24.78 60.55
CA SER A 787 -25.09 -24.82 59.15
C SER A 787 -26.28 -23.89 58.93
N THR A 788 -26.05 -22.66 58.49
CA THR A 788 -27.09 -21.75 57.99
C THR A 788 -27.57 -22.23 56.62
N LYS A 789 -28.26 -23.38 56.57
CA LYS A 789 -29.25 -23.62 55.53
C LYS A 789 -30.48 -22.79 55.89
N SER A 790 -30.45 -21.50 55.55
CA SER A 790 -31.64 -20.67 55.68
C SER A 790 -32.70 -21.21 54.71
N SER A 791 -33.89 -21.44 55.24
CA SER A 791 -35.05 -22.00 54.56
C SER A 791 -35.62 -21.10 53.43
N ILE A 792 -34.92 -20.02 53.07
CA ILE A 792 -35.32 -19.03 52.06
C ILE A 792 -34.99 -19.51 50.64
N PHE A 793 -33.96 -20.36 50.47
CA PHE A 793 -33.59 -20.91 49.16
C PHE A 793 -34.63 -21.86 48.54
N LYS A 794 -35.69 -22.25 49.27
CA LYS A 794 -36.80 -23.02 48.70
C LYS A 794 -37.83 -22.15 47.95
N PHE A 795 -37.78 -20.83 48.06
CA PHE A 795 -38.79 -19.95 47.44
C PHE A 795 -38.39 -19.41 46.06
N PHE A 796 -37.10 -19.43 45.71
CA PHE A 796 -36.62 -18.94 44.41
C PHE A 796 -36.44 -20.03 43.33
N ASP A 797 -36.65 -21.31 43.67
CA ASP A 797 -36.76 -22.40 42.70
C ASP A 797 -38.21 -22.52 42.19
N PHE A 798 -38.70 -21.50 41.48
CA PHE A 798 -39.94 -21.60 40.70
C PHE A 798 -39.67 -21.27 39.23
N LYS A 799 -39.51 -22.35 38.45
CA LYS A 799 -39.79 -22.53 37.02
C LYS A 799 -39.96 -21.24 36.19
N GLY A 800 -38.93 -20.93 35.40
CA GLY A 800 -39.01 -20.07 34.22
C GLY A 800 -38.52 -20.80 32.97
N GLY A 801 -39.16 -21.91 32.61
CA GLY A 801 -39.02 -22.45 31.26
C GLY A 801 -39.75 -21.52 30.27
N SER A 802 -39.03 -20.90 29.36
CA SER A 802 -39.61 -20.33 28.15
C SER A 802 -38.72 -20.64 26.96
N LYS A 803 -39.29 -21.39 26.03
CA LYS A 803 -38.81 -21.59 24.66
C LYS A 803 -38.64 -20.22 23.98
N ARG A 804 -37.44 -19.93 23.48
CA ARG A 804 -37.16 -19.60 22.08
C ARG A 804 -35.66 -19.47 21.85
#